data_AF-A0A0G1IFS0-F1
#
_entry.id   AF-A0A0G1IFS0-F1
#
_cell.length_a   1.000
_cell.length_b   1.000
_cell.length_c   1.000
_cell.angle_alpha   90.00
_cell.angle_beta   90.00
_cell.angle_gamma   90.00
#
_symmetry.space_group_name_H-M   'P 1'
#
loop_
_entity.id
_entity.type
_entity.pdbx_description
1 polymer ?
#
loop_
_entity_poly.entity_id
_entity_poly.type
_entity_poly.pdbx_seq_one_letter_code
_entity_poly.pdbx_strand_id
1 'polypeptide(L)'
;MNTEIKKSPLTYISLFSSAGVGCYGFKLEDFECIATNEIIEKRLNVQRHNNKCRYDSGYIADDILKEEAKNKIRKELEFWKRNHGIKELDVLISTPPCQGMSVANHKKGNELARNSLVIESIKLVDEIRPKFFIFENVRAFLNSLCTDIDGKDKKIRESIELNLGGKYNIHYQVINFKDYGNPSSRTRTLVLGVRKDLQEITPLDFMPSLQKEKTIREVIGHLPSLKIMGESDNKDIYHNFRSYAEHMRSWVSGTKEGESAFDNKNPKYRPHKIIDGELVSNTQKNADKYSRCFWDKVGPCIHTRNDIFASQATIHPADDRVFSVRELMKLMSIPDSYRWTGISEEELNKLSPVEKSKFFKKEEVNIRQSIGEAVPTIIFQQIARNIKKNIQKSVLDEKDIEKIIVNNNLTEVENLKSFLHEYLVKYSFAELSKIVELANAYRFKHAAYYTRQDICFTVIKDLPDALNYNSIKILEPSVGAGNFLPLLIEKYKSISSVQIDVIDIDKNAIDILKILIKKLNIPANIKINFINKDFLLFGKSGLFSNENVHYDIVVGNPPFGKISDNESLLVEYRKEKFNTKTSNLFSFFLEKSISHADTIALIIPKSFLSSPEFDATREFVSKFAVSKITDYGEKGFKGVKIETISLIVNTKKTGINNQTLVESYIKNELDFKDQNYICSKEFPYWLVYRDSFFDKIASGLNFGIFTAYRDRQITKQITKTKGQIRVLKSRNIGSNKIVNIPDYDSYVDEYKNLSIAKYINHDEAVLVPNLTYNPRACFLPENTIVDGSVAILIPINKVKITKNDLAYYNSEEFVGFYRVARNYGTRSLNIDNNSVFFFGLKV
;
A
#
# COMPACT_ATOMS: atom_id res chain seq x y z
N MET A 1 5.40 44.06 10.97
CA MET A 1 6.13 43.00 10.24
C MET A 1 5.24 41.76 10.25
N ASN A 2 4.63 41.42 9.12
CA ASN A 2 3.88 40.17 8.98
C ASN A 2 4.87 39.01 9.07
N THR A 3 4.84 38.27 10.18
CA THR A 3 5.47 36.96 10.28
C THR A 3 4.67 36.00 9.41
N GLU A 4 4.97 35.96 8.11
CA GLU A 4 4.62 34.80 7.29
C GLU A 4 5.16 33.56 7.98
N ILE A 5 4.26 32.68 8.42
CA ILE A 5 4.61 31.36 8.91
C ILE A 5 5.26 30.65 7.72
N LYS A 6 6.60 30.63 7.67
CA LYS A 6 7.36 29.92 6.63
C LYS A 6 6.91 28.46 6.65
N LYS A 7 6.13 28.07 5.63
CA LYS A 7 5.71 26.68 5.43
C LYS A 7 6.97 25.83 5.29
N SER A 8 7.05 24.74 6.05
CA SER A 8 8.16 23.77 5.94
C SER A 8 8.35 23.36 4.48
N PRO A 9 9.59 23.33 3.95
CA PRO A 9 9.83 22.90 2.58
C PRO A 9 9.41 21.44 2.38
N LEU A 10 8.98 21.10 1.17
CA LEU A 10 8.82 19.71 0.74
C LEU A 10 10.20 19.14 0.41
N THR A 11 10.47 17.91 0.82
CA THR A 11 11.83 17.35 0.81
C THR A 11 11.92 15.99 0.16
N TYR A 12 13.08 15.69 -0.44
CA TYR A 12 13.35 14.35 -0.96
C TYR A 12 14.80 13.90 -0.79
N ILE A 13 14.98 12.59 -0.78
CA ILE A 13 16.28 11.92 -0.90
C ILE A 13 16.28 11.07 -2.17
N SER A 14 17.40 11.06 -2.91
CA SER A 14 17.55 10.33 -4.16
C SER A 14 18.75 9.38 -4.11
N LEU A 15 18.47 8.08 -4.12
CA LEU A 15 19.46 7.01 -4.16
C LEU A 15 19.71 6.56 -5.61
N PHE A 16 20.95 6.17 -5.92
CA PHE A 16 21.37 5.78 -7.28
C PHE A 16 21.06 6.85 -8.33
N SER A 17 21.33 8.10 -7.95
CA SER A 17 20.78 9.28 -8.61
C SER A 17 21.35 9.58 -9.99
N SER A 18 22.40 8.90 -10.45
CA SER A 18 23.09 9.16 -11.73
C SER A 18 23.48 10.64 -11.85
N ALA A 19 23.30 11.30 -13.00
CA ALA A 19 23.49 12.75 -13.12
C ALA A 19 22.31 13.57 -12.54
N GLY A 20 21.31 12.92 -11.93
CA GLY A 20 20.15 13.58 -11.33
C GLY A 20 19.08 14.04 -12.32
N VAL A 21 19.12 13.58 -13.58
CA VAL A 21 18.17 13.97 -14.64
C VAL A 21 16.71 13.72 -14.21
N GLY A 22 16.36 12.50 -13.80
CA GLY A 22 14.97 12.19 -13.45
C GLY A 22 14.48 13.01 -12.26
N CYS A 23 15.22 12.98 -11.16
CA CYS A 23 14.85 13.71 -9.94
C CYS A 23 14.97 15.23 -10.06
N TYR A 24 15.54 15.77 -11.15
CA TYR A 24 15.41 17.19 -11.47
C TYR A 24 13.94 17.61 -11.59
N GLY A 25 13.05 16.69 -11.97
CA GLY A 25 11.60 16.92 -11.97
C GLY A 25 11.04 17.30 -10.58
N PHE A 26 11.61 16.80 -9.48
CA PHE A 26 11.22 17.21 -8.13
C PHE A 26 11.64 18.65 -7.84
N LYS A 27 12.83 19.05 -8.32
CA LYS A 27 13.29 20.43 -8.20
C LYS A 27 12.41 21.41 -8.98
N LEU A 28 11.93 21.03 -10.17
CA LEU A 28 10.98 21.82 -10.95
C LEU A 28 9.63 22.02 -10.25
N GLU A 29 9.30 21.20 -9.26
CA GLU A 29 8.07 21.31 -8.48
C GLU A 29 8.33 21.83 -7.04
N ASP A 30 9.47 22.50 -6.83
CA ASP A 30 9.90 23.15 -5.58
C ASP A 30 10.18 22.20 -4.40
N PHE A 31 10.60 20.96 -4.67
CA PHE A 31 11.13 20.09 -3.62
C PHE A 31 12.62 20.34 -3.39
N GLU A 32 13.01 20.35 -2.13
CA GLU A 32 14.40 20.46 -1.68
C GLU A 32 15.04 19.08 -1.58
N CYS A 33 16.19 18.88 -2.24
CA CYS A 33 16.95 17.65 -2.11
C CYS A 33 17.80 17.70 -0.83
N ILE A 34 17.45 16.87 0.16
CA ILE A 34 18.22 16.72 1.39
C ILE A 34 19.54 16.04 1.08
N ALA A 35 19.48 14.87 0.46
CA ALA A 35 20.65 14.08 0.13
C ALA A 35 20.47 13.36 -1.20
N THR A 36 21.58 13.21 -1.92
CA THR A 36 21.65 12.47 -3.16
C THR A 36 22.87 11.55 -3.13
N ASN A 37 22.66 10.27 -3.41
CA ASN A 37 23.71 9.26 -3.42
C ASN A 37 23.96 8.76 -4.84
N GLU A 38 25.23 8.74 -5.25
CA GLU A 38 25.71 8.25 -6.54
C GLU A 38 27.20 7.94 -6.41
N ILE A 39 27.63 6.76 -6.83
CA ILE A 39 29.02 6.32 -6.64
C ILE A 39 30.02 7.03 -7.58
N ILE A 40 29.54 7.57 -8.70
CA ILE A 40 30.39 8.22 -9.71
C ILE A 40 30.41 9.75 -9.50
N GLU A 41 31.51 10.26 -8.93
CA GLU A 41 31.71 11.70 -8.63
C GLU A 41 31.41 12.64 -9.80
N LYS A 42 31.86 12.31 -11.02
CA LYS A 42 31.61 13.14 -12.20
C LYS A 42 30.12 13.35 -12.51
N ARG A 43 29.24 12.44 -12.08
CA ARG A 43 27.79 12.58 -12.22
C ARG A 43 27.20 13.44 -11.11
N LEU A 44 27.74 13.36 -9.89
CA LEU A 44 27.39 14.29 -8.81
C LEU A 44 27.81 15.73 -9.14
N ASN A 45 28.94 15.92 -9.83
CA ASN A 45 29.33 17.25 -10.32
C ASN A 45 28.28 17.86 -11.26
N VAL A 46 27.65 17.06 -12.14
CA VAL A 46 26.51 17.52 -12.93
C VAL A 46 25.36 17.98 -12.03
N GLN A 47 25.06 17.23 -10.97
CA GLN A 47 24.04 17.61 -10.00
C GLN A 47 24.39 18.91 -9.24
N ARG A 48 25.68 19.16 -8.96
CA ARG A 48 26.16 20.43 -8.37
C ARG A 48 25.94 21.61 -9.31
N HIS A 49 26.20 21.46 -10.61
CA HIS A 49 25.91 22.50 -11.61
C HIS A 49 24.43 22.88 -11.69
N ASN A 50 23.56 21.97 -11.27
CA ASN A 50 22.12 22.19 -11.18
C ASN A 50 21.65 22.62 -9.78
N ASN A 51 22.56 22.86 -8.83
CA ASN A 51 22.25 23.19 -7.42
C ASN A 51 21.21 22.24 -6.82
N LYS A 52 21.29 20.94 -7.13
CA LYS A 52 20.27 19.97 -6.74
C LYS A 52 20.10 19.88 -5.23
N CYS A 53 21.18 19.73 -4.47
CA CYS A 53 21.17 19.84 -3.01
C CYS A 53 21.57 21.27 -2.62
N ARG A 54 20.96 21.77 -1.55
CA ARG A 54 21.26 23.10 -1.01
C ARG A 54 22.66 23.17 -0.38
N TYR A 55 23.09 22.08 0.25
CA TYR A 55 24.37 21.97 0.94
C TYR A 55 25.25 20.94 0.24
N ASP A 56 26.56 21.20 0.21
CA ASP A 56 27.51 20.27 -0.41
C ASP A 56 27.55 18.91 0.32
N SER A 57 27.28 18.90 1.64
CA SER A 57 27.13 17.68 2.45
C SER A 57 26.02 16.73 1.98
N GLY A 58 25.05 17.24 1.23
CA GLY A 58 23.99 16.45 0.60
C GLY A 58 24.46 15.64 -0.61
N TYR A 59 25.62 15.93 -1.20
CA TYR A 59 26.17 15.18 -2.33
C TYR A 59 27.07 14.03 -1.84
N ILE A 60 26.54 12.81 -1.86
CA ILE A 60 27.17 11.64 -1.24
C ILE A 60 27.73 10.70 -2.31
N ALA A 61 29.03 10.86 -2.57
CA ALA A 61 29.81 10.10 -3.53
C ALA A 61 30.35 8.78 -2.96
N ASP A 62 29.44 7.88 -2.55
CA ASP A 62 29.81 6.63 -1.89
C ASP A 62 28.95 5.46 -2.32
N ASP A 63 29.48 4.26 -2.06
CA ASP A 63 28.75 3.00 -2.19
C ASP A 63 27.74 2.85 -1.04
N ILE A 64 26.45 2.75 -1.39
CA ILE A 64 25.34 2.65 -0.44
C ILE A 64 25.36 1.36 0.40
N LEU A 65 26.11 0.34 -0.04
CA LEU A 65 26.34 -0.88 0.75
C LEU A 65 27.10 -0.59 2.06
N LYS A 66 27.83 0.52 2.13
CA LYS A 66 28.62 0.91 3.30
C LYS A 66 27.78 1.67 4.32
N GLU A 67 27.90 1.35 5.61
CA GLU A 67 27.22 2.08 6.68
C GLU A 67 27.65 3.54 6.75
N GLU A 68 28.89 3.87 6.38
CA GLU A 68 29.37 5.26 6.33
C GLU A 68 28.54 6.12 5.37
N ALA A 69 28.18 5.57 4.20
CA ALA A 69 27.35 6.26 3.22
C ALA A 69 25.94 6.52 3.77
N LYS A 70 25.32 5.50 4.37
CA LYS A 70 23.99 5.60 4.99
C LYS A 70 24.00 6.56 6.19
N ASN A 71 25.08 6.57 6.97
CA ASN A 71 25.27 7.52 8.07
C ASN A 71 25.37 8.97 7.59
N LYS A 72 25.99 9.24 6.42
CA LYS A 72 25.99 10.58 5.82
C LYS A 72 24.56 11.02 5.47
N ILE A 73 23.75 10.14 4.88
CA ILE A 73 22.33 10.41 4.56
C ILE A 73 21.55 10.74 5.84
N ARG A 74 21.69 9.91 6.88
CA ARG A 74 21.02 10.11 8.19
C ARG A 74 21.40 11.45 8.81
N LYS A 75 22.71 11.77 8.84
CA LYS A 75 23.22 13.03 9.41
C LYS A 75 22.67 14.24 8.68
N GLU A 76 22.58 14.19 7.36
CA GLU A 76 22.01 15.27 6.56
C GLU A 76 20.50 15.43 6.84
N LEU A 77 19.73 14.33 6.91
CA LEU A 77 18.32 14.39 7.29
C LEU A 77 18.11 15.02 8.68
N GLU A 78 18.93 14.63 9.67
CA GLU A 78 18.87 15.21 11.03
C GLU A 78 19.35 16.67 11.07
N PHE A 79 20.27 17.07 10.19
CA PHE A 79 20.65 18.46 10.01
C PHE A 79 19.46 19.28 9.48
N TRP A 80 18.72 18.77 8.49
CA TRP A 80 17.54 19.45 7.96
C TRP A 80 16.41 19.52 8.98
N LYS A 81 16.15 18.46 9.76
CA LYS A 81 15.15 18.49 10.84
C LYS A 81 15.44 19.60 11.84
N ARG A 82 16.70 19.77 12.25
CA ARG A 82 17.13 20.79 13.22
C ARG A 82 17.11 22.21 12.66
N ASN A 83 17.55 22.41 11.42
CA ASN A 83 17.80 23.76 10.87
C ASN A 83 16.68 24.29 9.95
N HIS A 84 15.82 23.42 9.43
CA HIS A 84 14.73 23.79 8.51
C HIS A 84 13.34 23.42 9.03
N GLY A 85 13.25 22.90 10.25
CA GLY A 85 11.97 22.60 10.91
C GLY A 85 11.14 21.52 10.21
N ILE A 86 11.76 20.72 9.33
CA ILE A 86 11.11 19.55 8.76
C ILE A 86 10.92 18.51 9.86
N LYS A 87 9.76 17.85 9.93
CA LYS A 87 9.51 16.81 10.94
C LYS A 87 10.01 15.44 10.48
N GLU A 88 9.86 15.18 9.19
CA GLU A 88 10.10 13.89 8.55
C GLU A 88 10.35 14.10 7.06
N LEU A 89 10.89 13.07 6.39
CA LEU A 89 11.15 13.09 4.96
C LEU A 89 9.84 12.93 4.18
N ASP A 90 9.61 13.77 3.17
CA ASP A 90 8.42 13.58 2.31
C ASP A 90 8.63 12.44 1.31
N VAL A 91 9.72 12.42 0.54
CA VAL A 91 9.90 11.42 -0.53
C VAL A 91 11.28 10.76 -0.52
N LEU A 92 11.33 9.44 -0.66
CA LEU A 92 12.56 8.70 -0.99
C LEU A 92 12.44 8.08 -2.38
N ILE A 93 13.38 8.43 -3.26
CA ILE A 93 13.46 7.91 -4.63
C ILE A 93 14.64 6.95 -4.70
N SER A 94 14.45 5.76 -5.27
CA SER A 94 15.52 4.82 -5.54
C SER A 94 15.43 4.23 -6.95
N THR A 95 16.52 4.33 -7.70
CA THR A 95 16.68 3.79 -9.06
C THR A 95 17.85 2.81 -9.12
N PRO A 96 17.80 1.69 -8.36
CA PRO A 96 18.95 0.80 -8.22
C PRO A 96 19.34 0.17 -9.58
N PRO A 97 20.64 -0.02 -9.85
CA PRO A 97 21.12 -0.43 -11.17
C PRO A 97 20.59 -1.82 -11.58
N CYS A 98 20.12 -1.93 -12.82
CA CYS A 98 19.42 -3.10 -13.34
C CYS A 98 20.34 -4.17 -13.98
N GLN A 99 21.66 -4.12 -13.77
CA GLN A 99 22.64 -4.89 -14.55
C GLN A 99 22.56 -6.42 -14.37
N GLY A 100 21.95 -6.90 -13.28
CA GLY A 100 21.63 -8.32 -13.07
C GLY A 100 20.26 -8.77 -13.59
N MET A 101 19.40 -7.84 -14.02
CA MET A 101 17.98 -8.09 -14.32
C MET A 101 17.60 -7.79 -15.79
N SER A 102 18.55 -7.32 -16.60
CA SER A 102 18.30 -6.96 -17.99
C SER A 102 18.39 -8.19 -18.90
N VAL A 103 17.35 -8.38 -19.73
CA VAL A 103 17.27 -9.45 -20.75
C VAL A 103 18.49 -9.46 -21.69
N ALA A 104 19.12 -8.29 -21.90
CA ALA A 104 20.30 -8.14 -22.76
C ALA A 104 21.62 -8.68 -22.15
N ASN A 105 21.67 -8.98 -20.84
CA ASN A 105 22.91 -9.28 -20.10
C ASN A 105 22.87 -10.58 -19.27
N HIS A 106 21.98 -11.54 -19.60
CA HIS A 106 21.73 -12.81 -18.90
C HIS A 106 22.92 -13.80 -18.70
N LYS A 107 24.19 -13.38 -18.74
CA LYS A 107 25.36 -14.29 -18.69
C LYS A 107 26.48 -13.87 -17.73
N LYS A 108 26.18 -13.41 -16.51
CA LYS A 108 27.22 -13.23 -15.47
C LYS A 108 26.68 -13.63 -14.10
N GLY A 109 26.95 -14.87 -13.67
CA GLY A 109 26.43 -15.55 -12.46
C GLY A 109 26.72 -14.90 -11.09
N ASN A 110 26.39 -13.63 -10.92
CA ASN A 110 26.42 -12.89 -9.65
C ASN A 110 25.17 -11.99 -9.50
N GLU A 111 24.00 -12.53 -9.85
CA GLU A 111 22.73 -11.79 -9.86
C GLU A 111 22.25 -11.49 -8.42
N LEU A 112 22.44 -12.41 -7.48
CA LEU A 112 22.06 -12.24 -6.07
C LEU A 112 22.81 -11.09 -5.39
N ALA A 113 24.14 -10.99 -5.55
CA ALA A 113 24.92 -9.91 -4.95
C ALA A 113 24.59 -8.54 -5.57
N ARG A 114 24.06 -8.47 -6.79
CA ARG A 114 23.67 -7.21 -7.44
C ARG A 114 22.26 -6.74 -7.04
N ASN A 115 21.41 -7.68 -6.67
CA ASN A 115 20.06 -7.38 -6.17
C ASN A 115 20.09 -6.91 -4.69
N SER A 116 21.24 -7.02 -4.02
CA SER A 116 21.50 -6.44 -2.68
C SER A 116 21.24 -4.93 -2.60
N LEU A 117 21.42 -4.18 -3.69
CA LEU A 117 21.20 -2.73 -3.72
C LEU A 117 19.72 -2.36 -3.55
N VAL A 118 18.81 -3.24 -3.96
CA VAL A 118 17.37 -3.09 -3.71
C VAL A 118 17.08 -3.26 -2.23
N ILE A 119 17.75 -4.23 -1.58
CA ILE A 119 17.61 -4.47 -0.14
C ILE A 119 18.09 -3.27 0.67
N GLU A 120 19.19 -2.61 0.29
CA GLU A 120 19.61 -1.37 0.95
C GLU A 120 18.59 -0.24 0.78
N SER A 121 17.89 -0.18 -0.35
CA SER A 121 16.79 0.77 -0.53
C SER A 121 15.62 0.45 0.40
N ILE A 122 15.26 -0.83 0.54
CA ILE A 122 14.21 -1.30 1.45
C ILE A 122 14.56 -0.95 2.89
N LYS A 123 15.79 -1.25 3.34
CA LYS A 123 16.28 -0.91 4.69
C LYS A 123 16.18 0.59 4.97
N LEU A 124 16.63 1.43 4.03
CA LEU A 124 16.57 2.88 4.21
C LEU A 124 15.13 3.41 4.25
N VAL A 125 14.21 2.86 3.45
CA VAL A 125 12.79 3.22 3.54
C VAL A 125 12.19 2.80 4.88
N ASP A 126 12.47 1.58 5.36
CA ASP A 126 11.95 1.07 6.63
C ASP A 126 12.47 1.87 7.84
N GLU A 127 13.73 2.30 7.78
CA GLU A 127 14.39 3.09 8.81
C GLU A 127 13.95 4.56 8.80
N ILE A 128 14.06 5.24 7.66
CA ILE A 128 13.77 6.67 7.53
C ILE A 128 12.26 6.95 7.61
N ARG A 129 11.44 5.97 7.18
CA ARG A 129 9.98 6.04 7.11
C ARG A 129 9.47 7.29 6.37
N PRO A 130 9.90 7.54 5.12
CA PRO A 130 9.40 8.68 4.34
C PRO A 130 7.87 8.60 4.17
N LYS A 131 7.20 9.74 3.97
CA LYS A 131 5.77 9.74 3.65
C LYS A 131 5.46 8.95 2.38
N PHE A 132 6.32 9.10 1.38
CA PHE A 132 6.23 8.44 0.08
C PHE A 132 7.56 7.79 -0.29
N PHE A 133 7.51 6.65 -0.98
CA PHE A 133 8.69 6.12 -1.66
C PHE A 133 8.39 5.77 -3.11
N ILE A 134 9.42 5.85 -3.95
CA ILE A 134 9.36 5.56 -5.38
C ILE A 134 10.55 4.67 -5.72
N PHE A 135 10.27 3.44 -6.16
CA PHE A 135 11.27 2.63 -6.85
C PHE A 135 10.97 2.61 -8.35
N GLU A 136 11.99 2.81 -9.16
CA GLU A 136 11.90 2.63 -10.61
C GLU A 136 12.95 1.62 -11.07
N ASN A 137 12.54 0.74 -11.99
CA ASN A 137 13.44 -0.23 -12.59
C ASN A 137 12.88 -0.84 -13.89
N VAL A 138 13.61 -1.77 -14.50
CA VAL A 138 13.21 -2.50 -15.71
C VAL A 138 11.99 -3.42 -15.47
N ARG A 139 11.33 -3.85 -16.55
CA ARG A 139 10.12 -4.70 -16.50
C ARG A 139 10.32 -6.02 -15.72
N ALA A 140 11.51 -6.62 -15.78
CA ALA A 140 11.81 -7.89 -15.11
C ALA A 140 12.06 -7.77 -13.59
N PHE A 141 12.12 -6.54 -13.07
CA PHE A 141 12.51 -6.21 -11.70
C PHE A 141 11.78 -7.03 -10.63
N LEU A 142 10.45 -7.01 -10.63
CA LEU A 142 9.64 -7.61 -9.57
C LEU A 142 9.76 -9.13 -9.46
N ASN A 143 10.14 -9.79 -10.55
CA ASN A 143 10.28 -11.24 -10.63
C ASN A 143 11.71 -11.73 -10.41
N SER A 144 12.68 -10.81 -10.29
CA SER A 144 14.07 -11.16 -10.03
C SER A 144 14.26 -11.60 -8.57
N LEU A 145 15.17 -12.54 -8.33
CA LEU A 145 15.45 -13.08 -6.98
C LEU A 145 16.47 -12.21 -6.24
N CYS A 146 16.22 -11.91 -4.98
CA CYS A 146 17.17 -11.25 -4.08
C CYS A 146 17.30 -12.05 -2.78
N THR A 147 18.48 -12.01 -2.16
CA THR A 147 18.64 -12.43 -0.78
C THR A 147 18.09 -11.33 0.12
N ASP A 148 16.96 -11.59 0.78
CA ASP A 148 16.24 -10.63 1.60
C ASP A 148 16.96 -10.35 2.94
N ILE A 149 16.42 -9.42 3.74
CA ILE A 149 16.96 -9.02 5.05
C ILE A 149 17.07 -10.22 6.01
N ASP A 150 16.21 -11.23 5.86
CA ASP A 150 16.22 -12.48 6.63
C ASP A 150 17.23 -13.53 6.11
N GLY A 151 18.01 -13.21 5.07
CA GLY A 151 18.98 -14.11 4.46
C GLY A 151 18.39 -15.15 3.51
N LYS A 152 17.07 -15.10 3.23
CA LYS A 152 16.41 -16.05 2.32
C LYS A 152 16.23 -15.46 0.93
N ASP A 153 16.42 -16.29 -0.09
CA ASP A 153 16.18 -15.89 -1.46
C ASP A 153 14.67 -15.86 -1.77
N LYS A 154 14.19 -14.71 -2.22
CA LYS A 154 12.79 -14.51 -2.64
C LYS A 154 12.69 -13.48 -3.75
N LYS A 155 11.51 -13.36 -4.36
CA LYS A 155 11.29 -12.34 -5.40
C LYS A 155 11.37 -10.94 -4.80
N ILE A 156 11.88 -9.98 -5.54
CA ILE A 156 11.96 -8.58 -5.09
C ILE A 156 10.59 -8.02 -4.68
N ARG A 157 9.51 -8.36 -5.42
CA ARG A 157 8.15 -7.96 -5.01
C ARG A 157 7.79 -8.46 -3.62
N GLU A 158 8.15 -9.70 -3.31
CA GLU A 158 7.88 -10.32 -2.01
C GLU A 158 8.72 -9.67 -0.91
N SER A 159 10.01 -9.41 -1.14
CA SER A 159 10.86 -8.66 -0.20
C SER A 159 10.31 -7.25 0.09
N ILE A 160 9.83 -6.52 -0.94
CA ILE A 160 9.19 -5.21 -0.74
C ILE A 160 7.93 -5.34 0.13
N GLU A 161 7.03 -6.27 -0.19
CA GLU A 161 5.78 -6.47 0.58
C GLU A 161 6.05 -6.87 2.04
N LEU A 162 6.92 -7.84 2.29
CA LEU A 162 7.19 -8.35 3.64
C LEU A 162 7.84 -7.29 4.54
N ASN A 163 8.77 -6.50 3.99
CA ASN A 163 9.51 -5.52 4.80
C ASN A 163 8.79 -4.17 4.92
N LEU A 164 8.06 -3.74 3.88
CA LEU A 164 7.45 -2.40 3.83
C LEU A 164 5.91 -2.42 3.89
N GLY A 165 5.25 -3.50 3.45
CA GLY A 165 3.78 -3.58 3.35
C GLY A 165 3.07 -3.39 4.68
N GLY A 166 3.65 -3.82 5.80
CA GLY A 166 3.12 -3.55 7.14
C GLY A 166 2.98 -2.05 7.46
N LYS A 167 3.80 -1.19 6.84
CA LYS A 167 3.89 0.26 7.09
C LYS A 167 3.37 1.12 5.94
N TYR A 168 3.33 0.57 4.72
CA TYR A 168 2.99 1.27 3.49
C TYR A 168 1.89 0.57 2.70
N ASN A 169 1.01 1.37 2.09
CA ASN A 169 0.23 0.94 0.94
C ASN A 169 1.11 1.03 -0.30
N ILE A 170 1.24 -0.07 -1.04
CA ILE A 170 2.20 -0.19 -2.16
C ILE A 170 1.46 -0.58 -3.44
N HIS A 171 1.76 0.13 -4.53
CA HIS A 171 1.27 -0.17 -5.87
C HIS A 171 2.42 -0.50 -6.81
N TYR A 172 2.20 -1.49 -7.67
CA TYR A 172 3.17 -1.95 -8.66
C TYR A 172 2.56 -1.80 -10.05
N GLN A 173 3.28 -1.14 -10.95
CA GLN A 173 2.80 -1.01 -12.31
C GLN A 173 3.94 -0.99 -13.32
N VAL A 174 3.80 -1.80 -14.37
CA VAL A 174 4.62 -1.66 -15.57
C VAL A 174 3.93 -0.68 -16.50
N ILE A 175 4.61 0.42 -16.81
CA ILE A 175 4.12 1.46 -17.72
C ILE A 175 5.13 1.74 -18.83
N ASN A 176 4.67 2.22 -19.98
CA ASN A 176 5.54 2.80 -20.99
C ASN A 176 5.50 4.33 -20.86
N PHE A 177 6.64 4.95 -20.58
CA PHE A 177 6.69 6.40 -20.36
C PHE A 177 6.21 7.24 -21.55
N LYS A 178 6.15 6.67 -22.77
CA LYS A 178 5.56 7.37 -23.92
C LYS A 178 4.08 7.72 -23.74
N ASP A 179 3.36 6.89 -22.99
CA ASP A 179 1.94 7.08 -22.70
C ASP A 179 1.73 8.18 -21.63
N TYR A 180 2.81 8.66 -21.02
CA TYR A 180 2.82 9.61 -19.88
C TYR A 180 3.65 10.86 -20.21
N GLY A 181 3.72 11.24 -21.49
CA GLY A 181 4.30 12.49 -21.94
C GLY A 181 5.80 12.46 -22.27
N ASN A 182 6.47 11.32 -22.16
CA ASN A 182 7.85 11.19 -22.64
C ASN A 182 7.87 10.95 -24.18
N PRO A 183 8.63 11.69 -24.98
CA PRO A 183 8.70 11.49 -26.43
C PRO A 183 9.54 10.27 -26.89
N SER A 184 9.80 9.32 -25.99
CA SER A 184 10.53 8.08 -26.27
C SER A 184 9.86 6.90 -25.55
N SER A 185 9.78 5.77 -26.26
CA SER A 185 9.27 4.50 -25.74
C SER A 185 10.24 3.94 -24.70
N ARG A 186 9.79 3.82 -23.45
CA ARG A 186 10.59 3.29 -22.34
C ARG A 186 9.67 2.58 -21.35
N THR A 187 9.60 1.26 -21.45
CA THR A 187 8.84 0.43 -20.50
C THR A 187 9.61 0.25 -19.20
N ARG A 188 8.99 0.61 -18.08
CA ARG A 188 9.55 0.54 -16.73
C ARG A 188 8.53 0.09 -15.72
N THR A 189 9.02 -0.51 -14.65
CA THR A 189 8.26 -0.82 -13.45
C THR A 189 8.37 0.36 -12.50
N LEU A 190 7.25 0.91 -12.08
CA LEU A 190 7.15 1.80 -10.93
C LEU A 190 6.62 1.03 -9.72
N VAL A 191 7.24 1.24 -8.58
CA VAL A 191 6.74 0.82 -7.26
C VAL A 191 6.53 2.08 -6.44
N LEU A 192 5.28 2.35 -6.09
CA LEU A 192 4.86 3.56 -5.39
C LEU A 192 4.34 3.19 -4.02
N GLY A 193 4.88 3.79 -2.97
CA GLY A 193 4.48 3.56 -1.60
C GLY A 193 3.96 4.81 -0.91
N VAL A 194 2.88 4.67 -0.14
CA VAL A 194 2.33 5.69 0.77
C VAL A 194 2.28 5.14 2.17
N ARG A 195 2.81 5.89 3.14
CA ARG A 195 2.77 5.47 4.54
C ARG A 195 1.33 5.42 5.03
N LYS A 196 0.95 4.35 5.73
CA LYS A 196 -0.46 4.03 6.08
C LYS A 196 -1.12 5.01 7.07
N ASP A 197 -0.34 5.85 7.73
CA ASP A 197 -0.86 6.93 8.56
C ASP A 197 -1.38 8.13 7.74
N LEU A 198 -1.02 8.22 6.45
CA LEU A 198 -1.56 9.20 5.51
C LEU A 198 -2.92 8.72 4.98
N GLN A 199 -3.95 9.04 5.75
CA GLN A 199 -5.34 8.69 5.44
C GLN A 199 -5.83 9.34 4.15
N GLU A 200 -6.74 8.67 3.44
CA GLU A 200 -7.33 9.07 2.15
C GLU A 200 -6.36 9.22 0.98
N ILE A 201 -5.06 8.97 1.16
CA ILE A 201 -4.07 9.02 0.09
C ILE A 201 -3.66 7.59 -0.27
N THR A 202 -3.73 7.28 -1.56
CA THR A 202 -3.33 6.00 -2.12
C THR A 202 -2.14 6.17 -3.07
N PRO A 203 -1.38 5.10 -3.34
CA PRO A 203 -0.33 5.12 -4.37
C PRO A 203 -0.79 5.60 -5.76
N LEU A 204 -2.07 5.44 -6.08
CA LEU A 204 -2.64 5.83 -7.38
C LEU A 204 -2.76 7.35 -7.52
N ASP A 205 -2.88 8.08 -6.41
CA ASP A 205 -3.07 9.53 -6.41
C ASP A 205 -1.85 10.32 -6.90
N PHE A 206 -0.69 9.67 -7.01
CA PHE A 206 0.54 10.25 -7.55
C PHE A 206 1.18 9.41 -8.65
N MET A 207 0.42 8.53 -9.29
CA MET A 207 0.79 8.02 -10.61
C MET A 207 0.89 9.17 -11.63
N PRO A 208 1.82 9.11 -12.58
CA PRO A 208 1.83 10.06 -13.71
C PRO A 208 0.53 9.93 -14.53
N SER A 209 0.13 11.00 -15.20
CA SER A 209 -1.12 11.05 -15.96
C SER A 209 -0.90 10.67 -17.43
N LEU A 210 -1.89 10.02 -18.04
CA LEU A 210 -1.84 9.69 -19.47
C LEU A 210 -1.80 10.95 -20.33
N GLN A 211 -0.97 10.94 -21.37
CA GLN A 211 -0.81 12.04 -22.33
C GLN A 211 -0.65 11.46 -23.74
N LYS A 212 -1.00 12.26 -24.76
CA LYS A 212 -0.84 11.87 -26.16
C LYS A 212 0.64 11.69 -26.51
N GLU A 213 0.94 10.61 -27.22
CA GLU A 213 2.27 10.35 -27.77
C GLU A 213 2.71 11.46 -28.74
N LYS A 214 4.02 11.74 -28.79
CA LYS A 214 4.65 12.67 -29.74
C LYS A 214 5.60 11.93 -30.66
N THR A 215 5.60 12.28 -31.94
CA THR A 215 6.51 11.68 -32.94
C THR A 215 7.91 12.30 -32.88
N ILE A 216 8.91 11.60 -33.42
CA ILE A 216 10.27 12.15 -33.57
C ILE A 216 10.23 13.45 -34.37
N ARG A 217 9.41 13.53 -35.43
CA ARG A 217 9.26 14.75 -36.24
C ARG A 217 8.76 15.94 -35.41
N GLU A 218 7.76 15.75 -34.58
CA GLU A 218 7.23 16.81 -33.71
C GLU A 218 8.28 17.29 -32.69
N VAL A 219 9.12 16.37 -32.20
CA VAL A 219 10.04 16.63 -31.08
C VAL A 219 11.35 17.25 -31.55
N ILE A 220 11.92 16.78 -32.67
CA ILE A 220 13.26 17.19 -33.13
C ILE A 220 13.30 17.66 -34.59
N GLY A 221 12.20 17.55 -35.37
CA GLY A 221 12.21 17.85 -36.80
C GLY A 221 12.46 19.33 -37.16
N HIS A 222 12.43 20.23 -36.18
CA HIS A 222 12.79 21.64 -36.33
C HIS A 222 14.29 21.92 -36.13
N LEU A 223 15.07 20.95 -35.64
CA LEU A 223 16.52 21.10 -35.46
C LEU A 223 17.23 21.00 -36.82
N PRO A 224 18.34 21.74 -37.00
CA PRO A 224 19.08 21.70 -38.26
C PRO A 224 19.69 20.31 -38.52
N SER A 225 19.92 19.98 -39.80
CA SER A 225 20.61 18.74 -40.16
C SER A 225 22.10 18.87 -39.88
N LEU A 226 22.72 17.82 -39.32
CA LEU A 226 24.16 17.74 -39.10
C LEU A 226 24.73 16.65 -40.02
N LYS A 227 25.61 17.04 -40.94
CA LYS A 227 26.10 16.18 -42.04
C LYS A 227 27.62 15.98 -42.02
N ILE A 228 28.34 16.85 -41.31
CA ILE A 228 29.80 16.81 -41.21
C ILE A 228 30.18 15.95 -40.01
N MET A 229 31.12 15.02 -40.16
CA MET A 229 31.50 14.10 -39.08
C MET A 229 32.13 14.87 -37.91
N GLY A 230 31.58 14.71 -36.70
CA GLY A 230 32.04 15.46 -35.53
C GLY A 230 31.47 16.87 -35.41
N GLU A 231 30.48 17.22 -36.23
CA GLU A 231 29.85 18.54 -36.25
C GLU A 231 29.06 18.83 -34.97
N SER A 232 29.01 20.11 -34.64
CA SER A 232 28.12 20.71 -33.65
C SER A 232 27.48 21.94 -34.25
N ASP A 233 26.22 22.20 -33.93
CA ASP A 233 25.57 23.45 -34.28
C ASP A 233 26.30 24.68 -33.70
N ASN A 234 26.21 25.81 -34.40
CA ASN A 234 26.90 27.03 -34.00
C ASN A 234 26.23 27.74 -32.80
N LYS A 235 24.94 27.51 -32.59
CA LYS A 235 24.12 28.10 -31.54
C LYS A 235 23.70 27.10 -30.46
N ASP A 236 23.98 25.81 -30.65
CA ASP A 236 23.71 24.75 -29.67
C ASP A 236 24.83 23.71 -29.64
N ILE A 237 25.76 23.86 -28.69
CA ILE A 237 26.90 22.95 -28.52
C ILE A 237 26.46 21.50 -28.25
N TYR A 238 25.27 21.29 -27.68
CA TYR A 238 24.74 19.95 -27.41
C TYR A 238 24.02 19.37 -28.63
N HIS A 239 23.70 20.17 -29.64
CA HIS A 239 23.32 19.64 -30.94
C HIS A 239 24.58 19.23 -31.72
N ASN A 240 25.22 18.17 -31.20
CA ASN A 240 26.47 17.61 -31.72
C ASN A 240 26.43 16.08 -31.79
N PHE A 241 27.28 15.50 -32.63
CA PHE A 241 27.51 14.06 -32.67
C PHE A 241 28.98 13.73 -32.93
N ARG A 242 29.44 12.57 -32.45
CA ARG A 242 30.83 12.13 -32.64
C ARG A 242 31.17 11.85 -34.11
N SER A 243 32.45 11.93 -34.45
CA SER A 243 32.96 11.42 -35.73
C SER A 243 32.97 9.89 -35.76
N TYR A 244 32.65 9.33 -36.93
CA TYR A 244 32.79 7.91 -37.25
C TYR A 244 33.83 7.70 -38.35
N ALA A 245 34.40 6.49 -38.44
CA ALA A 245 35.25 6.15 -39.57
C ALA A 245 34.44 6.16 -40.86
N GLU A 246 35.04 6.60 -41.96
CA GLU A 246 34.35 6.78 -43.25
C GLU A 246 33.65 5.50 -43.74
N HIS A 247 34.32 4.34 -43.57
CA HIS A 247 33.73 3.04 -43.90
C HIS A 247 32.51 2.68 -43.04
N MET A 248 32.38 3.20 -41.82
CA MET A 248 31.19 2.97 -40.99
C MET A 248 30.01 3.83 -41.45
N ARG A 249 30.29 5.05 -41.94
CA ARG A 249 29.27 5.96 -42.48
C ARG A 249 28.63 5.37 -43.73
N SER A 250 29.43 4.73 -44.59
CA SER A 250 28.92 4.11 -45.82
C SER A 250 27.93 2.98 -45.55
N TRP A 251 27.95 2.36 -44.36
CA TRP A 251 26.97 1.35 -43.97
C TRP A 251 25.56 1.91 -43.86
N VAL A 252 25.42 3.15 -43.37
CA VAL A 252 24.11 3.74 -43.03
C VAL A 252 23.61 4.71 -44.10
N SER A 253 24.50 5.25 -44.94
CA SER A 253 24.19 6.30 -45.92
C SER A 253 23.08 5.90 -46.92
N GLY A 254 23.04 4.63 -47.33
CA GLY A 254 22.02 4.10 -48.23
C GLY A 254 20.80 3.48 -47.54
N THR A 255 20.77 3.42 -46.22
CA THR A 255 19.67 2.84 -45.44
C THR A 255 18.49 3.81 -45.41
N LYS A 256 17.26 3.37 -45.65
CA LYS A 256 16.06 4.22 -45.52
C LYS A 256 15.44 4.12 -44.12
N GLU A 257 14.48 4.99 -43.81
CA GLU A 257 13.71 4.91 -42.57
C GLU A 257 13.16 3.49 -42.34
N GLY A 258 13.41 2.91 -41.16
CA GLY A 258 12.96 1.58 -40.80
C GLY A 258 13.81 0.41 -41.34
N GLU A 259 14.72 0.66 -42.28
CA GLU A 259 15.62 -0.37 -42.80
C GLU A 259 16.86 -0.51 -41.90
N SER A 260 17.50 -1.67 -41.94
CA SER A 260 18.81 -1.91 -41.32
C SER A 260 19.93 -1.86 -42.37
N ALA A 261 21.11 -1.39 -41.97
CA ALA A 261 22.32 -1.53 -42.79
C ALA A 261 22.65 -3.00 -43.14
N PHE A 262 22.17 -3.97 -42.35
CA PHE A 262 22.31 -5.39 -42.67
C PHE A 262 21.52 -5.82 -43.92
N ASP A 263 20.45 -5.10 -44.27
CA ASP A 263 19.57 -5.41 -45.41
C ASP A 263 20.16 -4.95 -46.75
N ASN A 264 21.32 -4.29 -46.74
CA ASN A 264 21.95 -3.80 -47.95
C ASN A 264 22.30 -4.96 -48.89
N LYS A 265 21.95 -4.86 -50.18
CA LYS A 265 22.23 -5.92 -51.18
C LYS A 265 23.72 -6.15 -51.39
N ASN A 266 24.55 -5.13 -51.20
CA ASN A 266 26.00 -5.22 -51.36
C ASN A 266 26.69 -5.47 -49.99
N PRO A 267 27.39 -6.61 -49.81
CA PRO A 267 28.08 -6.92 -48.56
C PRO A 267 29.09 -5.87 -48.08
N LYS A 268 29.70 -5.10 -49.00
CA LYS A 268 30.64 -4.01 -48.67
C LYS A 268 29.99 -2.90 -47.84
N TYR A 269 28.69 -2.69 -47.98
CA TYR A 269 27.93 -1.68 -47.24
C TYR A 269 27.16 -2.28 -46.05
N ARG A 270 27.40 -3.55 -45.72
CA ARG A 270 26.90 -4.14 -44.47
C ARG A 270 27.91 -3.90 -43.34
N PRO A 271 27.46 -3.80 -42.07
CA PRO A 271 28.38 -3.72 -40.94
C PRO A 271 29.34 -4.93 -40.91
N HIS A 272 30.65 -4.68 -41.00
CA HIS A 272 31.68 -5.72 -41.05
C HIS A 272 32.95 -5.32 -40.29
N LYS A 273 33.86 -6.29 -40.14
CA LYS A 273 35.24 -6.11 -39.68
C LYS A 273 36.18 -6.69 -40.72
N ILE A 274 37.42 -6.19 -40.74
CA ILE A 274 38.51 -6.78 -41.50
C ILE A 274 39.38 -7.54 -40.50
N ILE A 275 39.48 -8.86 -40.66
CA ILE A 275 40.33 -9.73 -39.84
C ILE A 275 41.22 -10.49 -40.83
N ASP A 276 42.54 -10.35 -40.70
CA ASP A 276 43.54 -10.99 -41.59
C ASP A 276 43.32 -10.73 -43.10
N GLY A 277 42.82 -9.53 -43.44
CA GLY A 277 42.53 -9.13 -44.82
C GLY A 277 41.17 -9.58 -45.35
N GLU A 278 40.42 -10.38 -44.59
CA GLU A 278 39.09 -10.88 -44.99
C GLU A 278 37.95 -10.07 -44.38
N LEU A 279 36.86 -9.93 -45.15
CA LEU A 279 35.64 -9.25 -44.71
C LEU A 279 34.78 -10.20 -43.87
N VAL A 280 34.75 -9.97 -42.56
CA VAL A 280 33.93 -10.71 -41.60
C VAL A 280 32.69 -9.89 -41.23
N SER A 281 31.51 -10.37 -41.63
CA SER A 281 30.25 -9.68 -41.31
C SER A 281 29.96 -9.65 -39.81
N ASN A 282 29.50 -8.51 -39.30
CA ASN A 282 29.05 -8.42 -37.91
C ASN A 282 27.77 -9.23 -37.71
N THR A 283 27.60 -9.83 -36.53
CA THR A 283 26.39 -10.59 -36.21
C THR A 283 25.23 -9.67 -35.79
N GLN A 284 24.09 -9.76 -36.48
CA GLN A 284 22.83 -9.14 -36.08
C GLN A 284 22.18 -9.94 -34.95
N LYS A 285 22.70 -9.81 -33.72
CA LYS A 285 22.12 -10.51 -32.54
C LYS A 285 20.77 -9.93 -32.07
N ASN A 286 20.49 -8.66 -32.40
CA ASN A 286 19.23 -7.96 -32.07
C ASN A 286 18.71 -7.29 -33.35
N ALA A 287 17.38 -7.31 -33.57
CA ALA A 287 16.74 -6.86 -34.81
C ALA A 287 17.07 -5.41 -35.21
N ASP A 288 17.07 -4.47 -34.25
CA ASP A 288 17.11 -3.02 -34.54
C ASP A 288 18.52 -2.40 -34.53
N LYS A 289 19.58 -3.22 -34.66
CA LYS A 289 20.94 -2.69 -34.75
C LYS A 289 21.19 -2.12 -36.14
N TYR A 290 21.90 -0.99 -36.20
CA TYR A 290 22.19 -0.28 -37.45
C TYR A 290 20.92 0.08 -38.25
N SER A 291 19.79 0.27 -37.58
CA SER A 291 18.52 0.63 -38.22
C SER A 291 18.23 2.13 -38.08
N ARG A 292 17.67 2.74 -39.14
CA ARG A 292 17.19 4.13 -39.09
C ARG A 292 15.83 4.22 -38.42
N CYS A 293 15.67 5.21 -37.56
CA CYS A 293 14.38 5.51 -36.95
C CYS A 293 13.39 6.08 -37.99
N PHE A 294 12.10 6.01 -37.69
CA PHE A 294 11.05 6.66 -38.47
C PHE A 294 10.80 8.07 -37.95
N TRP A 295 10.58 9.04 -38.84
CA TRP A 295 10.15 10.38 -38.43
C TRP A 295 8.78 10.38 -37.74
N ASP A 296 7.82 9.66 -38.32
CA ASP A 296 6.41 9.69 -37.94
C ASP A 296 6.03 8.58 -36.95
N LYS A 297 6.97 8.22 -36.06
CA LYS A 297 6.75 7.34 -34.90
C LYS A 297 7.35 7.94 -33.64
N VAL A 298 6.99 7.40 -32.48
CA VAL A 298 7.62 7.75 -31.20
C VAL A 298 9.10 7.33 -31.20
N GLY A 299 9.94 8.10 -30.51
CA GLY A 299 11.35 7.79 -30.33
C GLY A 299 11.58 6.40 -29.71
N PRO A 300 12.64 5.67 -30.08
CA PRO A 300 12.97 4.40 -29.46
C PRO A 300 13.52 4.59 -28.04
N CYS A 301 13.66 3.49 -27.30
CA CYS A 301 14.26 3.52 -25.96
C CYS A 301 15.72 3.98 -26.03
N ILE A 302 16.09 4.98 -25.22
CA ILE A 302 17.45 5.50 -25.18
C ILE A 302 18.31 4.66 -24.25
N HIS A 303 19.37 4.07 -24.80
CA HIS A 303 20.35 3.23 -24.11
C HIS A 303 21.64 3.98 -23.77
N THR A 304 22.50 3.41 -22.94
CA THR A 304 23.75 4.05 -22.46
C THR A 304 24.81 4.21 -23.55
N ARG A 305 24.80 3.36 -24.58
CA ARG A 305 25.65 3.47 -25.78
C ARG A 305 24.89 4.05 -26.97
N ASN A 306 24.17 5.14 -26.73
CA ASN A 306 23.51 5.90 -27.79
C ASN A 306 24.49 6.64 -28.73
N ASP A 307 25.80 6.52 -28.47
CA ASP A 307 26.90 7.10 -29.24
C ASP A 307 27.40 6.20 -30.39
N ILE A 308 26.80 5.03 -30.65
CA ILE A 308 27.29 4.10 -31.68
C ILE A 308 26.15 3.57 -32.56
N PHE A 309 26.46 3.33 -33.84
CA PHE A 309 25.52 2.71 -34.80
C PHE A 309 25.09 1.29 -34.43
N ALA A 310 25.95 0.56 -33.73
CA ALA A 310 25.70 -0.83 -33.31
C ALA A 310 24.69 -0.95 -32.15
N SER A 311 24.30 0.17 -31.55
CA SER A 311 23.25 0.22 -30.52
C SER A 311 21.87 0.15 -31.18
N GLN A 312 20.86 -0.21 -30.39
CA GLN A 312 19.49 -0.40 -30.88
C GLN A 312 18.86 0.94 -31.22
N ALA A 313 18.41 1.08 -32.48
CA ALA A 313 17.62 2.21 -32.98
C ALA A 313 18.17 3.60 -32.59
N THR A 314 19.46 3.84 -32.82
CA THR A 314 20.11 5.12 -32.47
C THR A 314 20.32 6.05 -33.66
N ILE A 315 20.08 5.58 -34.89
CA ILE A 315 20.39 6.31 -36.12
C ILE A 315 19.28 7.31 -36.44
N HIS A 316 19.67 8.54 -36.74
CA HIS A 316 18.78 9.62 -37.13
C HIS A 316 17.93 9.21 -38.35
N PRO A 317 16.64 9.61 -38.42
CA PRO A 317 15.77 9.21 -39.53
C PRO A 317 16.29 9.60 -40.91
N ALA A 318 17.03 10.72 -41.01
CA ALA A 318 17.52 11.25 -42.29
C ALA A 318 19.05 11.42 -42.38
N ASP A 319 19.76 11.63 -41.27
CA ASP A 319 21.18 12.03 -41.31
C ASP A 319 22.06 10.80 -41.05
N ASP A 320 23.26 10.73 -41.65
CA ASP A 320 24.19 9.59 -41.52
C ASP A 320 24.93 9.55 -40.17
N ARG A 321 24.16 9.69 -39.08
CA ARG A 321 24.65 9.84 -37.71
C ARG A 321 23.67 9.25 -36.72
N VAL A 322 24.14 9.12 -35.49
CA VAL A 322 23.24 8.89 -34.34
C VAL A 322 22.56 10.19 -33.93
N PHE A 323 21.54 10.09 -33.07
CA PHE A 323 20.98 11.27 -32.41
C PHE A 323 22.05 12.09 -31.68
N SER A 324 21.99 13.39 -31.86
CA SER A 324 22.79 14.38 -31.14
C SER A 324 22.42 14.41 -29.66
N VAL A 325 23.25 15.03 -28.83
CA VAL A 325 22.97 15.16 -27.38
C VAL A 325 21.67 15.95 -27.15
N ARG A 326 21.42 17.05 -27.88
CA ARG A 326 20.19 17.85 -27.77
C ARG A 326 18.94 17.05 -28.17
N GLU A 327 19.01 16.29 -29.25
CA GLU A 327 17.90 15.44 -29.68
C GLU A 327 17.56 14.41 -28.59
N LEU A 328 18.57 13.78 -27.99
CA LEU A 328 18.39 12.85 -26.87
C LEU A 328 17.82 13.54 -25.62
N MET A 329 18.26 14.77 -25.32
CA MET A 329 17.68 15.58 -24.24
C MET A 329 16.19 15.81 -24.46
N LYS A 330 15.79 16.25 -25.66
CA LYS A 330 14.38 16.44 -26.00
C LYS A 330 13.60 15.13 -25.94
N LEU A 331 14.16 14.03 -26.43
CA LEU A 331 13.55 12.69 -26.40
C LEU A 331 13.39 12.11 -24.97
N MET A 332 14.18 12.57 -24.00
CA MET A 332 14.09 12.21 -22.57
C MET A 332 13.40 13.28 -21.72
N SER A 333 12.76 14.27 -22.34
CA SER A 333 12.14 15.42 -21.68
C SER A 333 13.07 16.11 -20.68
N ILE A 334 14.35 16.24 -21.01
CA ILE A 334 15.32 17.01 -20.23
C ILE A 334 15.10 18.49 -20.57
N PRO A 335 14.78 19.35 -19.59
CA PRO A 335 14.50 20.75 -19.85
C PRO A 335 15.77 21.51 -20.23
N ASP A 336 15.64 22.57 -21.03
CA ASP A 336 16.77 23.41 -21.43
C ASP A 336 17.43 24.13 -20.24
N SER A 337 16.74 24.23 -19.09
CA SER A 337 17.32 24.75 -17.85
C SER A 337 18.32 23.79 -17.18
N TYR A 338 18.36 22.52 -17.58
CA TYR A 338 19.26 21.51 -17.02
C TYR A 338 20.69 21.70 -17.56
N ARG A 339 21.66 21.79 -16.66
CA ARG A 339 23.06 22.07 -16.99
C ARG A 339 23.93 20.82 -16.90
N TRP A 340 24.67 20.49 -17.95
CA TRP A 340 25.64 19.39 -17.91
C TRP A 340 26.98 19.80 -17.30
N THR A 341 27.34 21.08 -17.39
CA THR A 341 28.59 21.62 -16.84
C THR A 341 28.35 22.94 -16.12
N GLY A 342 29.37 23.42 -15.39
CA GLY A 342 29.32 24.73 -14.74
C GLY A 342 29.43 25.91 -15.69
N ILE A 343 29.85 25.67 -16.94
CA ILE A 343 29.97 26.69 -17.99
C ILE A 343 28.59 26.82 -18.66
N SER A 344 28.15 28.05 -18.89
CA SER A 344 26.87 28.29 -19.55
C SER A 344 26.90 27.81 -21.01
N GLU A 345 25.74 27.43 -21.54
CA GLU A 345 25.65 27.02 -22.94
C GLU A 345 26.08 28.15 -23.90
N GLU A 346 25.78 29.40 -23.55
CA GLU A 346 26.19 30.58 -24.31
C GLU A 346 27.73 30.71 -24.41
N GLU A 347 28.45 30.51 -23.31
CA GLU A 347 29.91 30.52 -23.29
C GLU A 347 30.48 29.32 -24.06
N LEU A 348 29.89 28.14 -23.89
CA LEU A 348 30.29 26.94 -24.63
C LEU A 348 30.11 27.11 -26.14
N ASN A 349 29.06 27.79 -26.59
CA ASN A 349 28.80 28.07 -28.01
C ASN A 349 29.88 28.97 -28.64
N LYS A 350 30.48 29.86 -27.85
CA LYS A 350 31.55 30.80 -28.26
C LYS A 350 32.94 30.16 -28.36
N LEU A 351 33.11 28.93 -27.89
CA LEU A 351 34.39 28.20 -27.96
C LEU A 351 34.87 28.01 -29.40
N SER A 352 36.18 28.05 -29.60
CA SER A 352 36.79 27.69 -30.88
C SER A 352 36.56 26.20 -31.21
N PRO A 353 36.67 25.78 -32.50
CA PRO A 353 36.51 24.37 -32.88
C PRO A 353 37.42 23.40 -32.09
N VAL A 354 38.65 23.83 -31.78
CA VAL A 354 39.61 23.03 -31.00
C VAL A 354 39.16 22.86 -29.55
N GLU A 355 38.63 23.92 -28.95
CA GLU A 355 38.10 23.90 -27.58
C GLU A 355 36.81 23.08 -27.48
N LYS A 356 35.90 23.20 -28.46
CA LYS A 356 34.70 22.34 -28.57
C LYS A 356 35.09 20.87 -28.65
N SER A 357 36.10 20.52 -29.47
CA SER A 357 36.59 19.14 -29.55
C SER A 357 37.13 18.61 -28.21
N LYS A 358 37.88 19.45 -27.46
CA LYS A 358 38.35 19.09 -26.11
C LYS A 358 37.19 18.88 -25.15
N PHE A 359 36.18 19.75 -25.20
CA PHE A 359 34.96 19.63 -24.41
C PHE A 359 34.23 18.31 -24.70
N PHE A 360 33.99 17.97 -25.96
CA PHE A 360 33.31 16.73 -26.33
C PHE A 360 34.05 15.48 -25.86
N LYS A 361 35.37 15.43 -26.06
CA LYS A 361 36.21 14.31 -25.58
C LYS A 361 36.10 14.09 -24.07
N LYS A 362 35.92 15.17 -23.30
CA LYS A 362 35.82 15.13 -21.85
C LYS A 362 34.42 14.76 -21.37
N GLU A 363 33.38 15.39 -21.92
CA GLU A 363 32.03 15.38 -21.33
C GLU A 363 31.03 14.47 -22.06
N GLU A 364 31.15 14.30 -23.38
CA GLU A 364 30.08 13.70 -24.21
C GLU A 364 29.71 12.28 -23.77
N VAL A 365 30.71 11.44 -23.46
CA VAL A 365 30.46 10.07 -23.00
C VAL A 365 29.71 10.06 -21.66
N ASN A 366 30.08 10.94 -20.74
CA ASN A 366 29.42 11.05 -19.44
C ASN A 366 27.97 11.49 -19.60
N ILE A 367 27.73 12.51 -20.44
CA ILE A 367 26.39 13.02 -20.75
C ILE A 367 25.52 11.91 -21.35
N ARG A 368 25.99 11.27 -22.43
CA ARG A 368 25.23 10.22 -23.14
C ARG A 368 24.91 9.02 -22.26
N GLN A 369 25.86 8.57 -21.44
CA GLN A 369 25.61 7.48 -20.48
C GLN A 369 24.57 7.87 -19.44
N SER A 370 24.68 9.09 -18.90
CA SER A 370 23.72 9.60 -17.91
C SER A 370 22.31 9.70 -18.48
N ILE A 371 22.15 10.18 -19.72
CA ILE A 371 20.86 10.21 -20.41
C ILE A 371 20.28 8.79 -20.58
N GLY A 372 21.09 7.81 -20.99
CA GLY A 372 20.62 6.44 -21.21
C GLY A 372 20.17 5.72 -19.93
N GLU A 373 20.80 6.03 -18.80
CA GLU A 373 20.44 5.46 -17.49
C GLU A 373 19.26 6.19 -16.84
N ALA A 374 19.05 7.47 -17.15
CA ALA A 374 18.06 8.30 -16.49
C ALA A 374 16.61 7.79 -16.64
N VAL A 375 15.81 8.13 -15.64
CA VAL A 375 14.36 8.27 -15.78
C VAL A 375 14.08 9.61 -16.46
N PRO A 376 13.18 9.69 -17.46
CA PRO A 376 12.81 10.97 -18.05
C PRO A 376 12.26 11.96 -17.02
N THR A 377 12.69 13.21 -17.09
CA THR A 377 12.36 14.26 -16.09
C THR A 377 10.85 14.42 -15.90
N ILE A 378 10.09 14.35 -17.01
CA ILE A 378 8.64 14.56 -17.01
C ILE A 378 7.87 13.54 -16.16
N ILE A 379 8.42 12.33 -15.98
CA ILE A 379 7.77 11.28 -15.19
C ILE A 379 7.84 11.62 -13.71
N PHE A 380 9.04 11.88 -13.20
CA PHE A 380 9.23 12.27 -11.80
C PHE A 380 8.67 13.67 -11.50
N GLN A 381 8.65 14.58 -12.48
CA GLN A 381 7.97 15.86 -12.34
C GLN A 381 6.46 15.68 -12.10
N GLN A 382 5.78 14.83 -12.90
CA GLN A 382 4.36 14.56 -12.69
C GLN A 382 4.08 13.92 -11.33
N ILE A 383 4.92 12.95 -10.92
CA ILE A 383 4.80 12.33 -9.61
C ILE A 383 4.97 13.38 -8.49
N ALA A 384 6.01 14.21 -8.55
CA ALA A 384 6.27 15.27 -7.58
C ALA A 384 5.10 16.26 -7.48
N ARG A 385 4.57 16.69 -8.63
CA ARG A 385 3.40 17.58 -8.71
C ARG A 385 2.18 16.95 -8.04
N ASN A 386 1.92 15.68 -8.31
CA ASN A 386 0.77 14.99 -7.75
C ASN A 386 0.93 14.77 -6.23
N ILE A 387 2.14 14.44 -5.75
CA ILE A 387 2.44 14.40 -4.31
C ILE A 387 2.20 15.77 -3.67
N LYS A 388 2.77 16.85 -4.25
CA LYS A 388 2.59 18.22 -3.76
C LYS A 388 1.12 18.60 -3.67
N LYS A 389 0.34 18.31 -4.72
CA LYS A 389 -1.11 18.55 -4.76
C LYS A 389 -1.85 17.83 -3.63
N ASN A 390 -1.55 16.55 -3.39
CA ASN A 390 -2.21 15.75 -2.35
C ASN A 390 -1.81 16.17 -0.93
N ILE A 391 -0.53 16.50 -0.69
CA ILE A 391 -0.07 17.01 0.62
C ILE A 391 -0.66 18.40 0.91
N GLN A 392 -0.76 19.26 -0.10
CA GLN A 392 -1.23 20.64 0.07
C GLN A 392 -2.75 20.76 0.07
N LYS A 393 -3.47 19.74 -0.38
CA LYS A 393 -4.93 19.73 -0.37
C LYS A 393 -5.42 19.84 1.07
N SER A 394 -6.20 20.88 1.37
CA SER A 394 -6.95 20.96 2.62
C SER A 394 -8.04 19.88 2.56
N VAL A 395 -7.82 18.75 3.23
CA VAL A 395 -8.86 17.75 3.41
C VAL A 395 -9.85 18.31 4.43
N LEU A 396 -11.13 18.33 4.08
CA LEU A 396 -12.18 18.69 5.03
C LEU A 396 -12.07 17.77 6.26
N ASP A 397 -11.83 18.36 7.42
CA ASP A 397 -11.86 17.59 8.66
C ASP A 397 -13.31 17.27 9.04
N GLU A 398 -13.49 16.44 10.07
CA GLU A 398 -14.85 16.06 10.50
C GLU A 398 -15.66 17.26 11.00
N LYS A 399 -15.03 18.27 11.61
CA LYS A 399 -15.71 19.47 12.09
C LYS A 399 -16.16 20.36 10.94
N ASP A 400 -15.35 20.47 9.90
CA ASP A 400 -15.71 21.18 8.68
C ASP A 400 -16.89 20.51 7.99
N ILE A 401 -16.89 19.18 7.91
CA ILE A 401 -18.01 18.41 7.36
C ILE A 401 -19.26 18.56 8.23
N GLU A 402 -19.16 18.47 9.55
CA GLU A 402 -20.28 18.70 10.47
C GLU A 402 -20.90 20.08 10.25
N LYS A 403 -20.09 21.14 10.10
CA LYS A 403 -20.58 22.48 9.78
C LYS A 403 -21.28 22.52 8.42
N ILE A 404 -20.73 21.86 7.39
CA ILE A 404 -21.37 21.77 6.08
C ILE A 404 -22.74 21.08 6.20
N ILE A 405 -22.83 19.99 6.95
CA ILE A 405 -24.07 19.23 7.14
C ILE A 405 -25.13 20.09 7.84
N VAL A 406 -24.77 20.76 8.94
CA VAL A 406 -25.69 21.60 9.71
C VAL A 406 -26.14 22.81 8.89
N ASN A 407 -25.20 23.53 8.26
CA ASN A 407 -25.51 24.77 7.54
C ASN A 407 -26.41 24.56 6.31
N ASN A 408 -26.34 23.38 5.70
CA ASN A 408 -27.12 23.05 4.50
C ASN A 408 -28.27 22.06 4.80
N ASN A 409 -28.50 21.73 6.07
CA ASN A 409 -29.52 20.77 6.51
C ASN A 409 -29.46 19.44 5.72
N LEU A 410 -28.26 18.86 5.61
CA LEU A 410 -27.99 17.69 4.76
C LEU A 410 -28.49 16.36 5.33
N THR A 411 -29.08 16.35 6.53
CA THR A 411 -29.78 15.17 7.06
C THR A 411 -31.05 14.86 6.28
N GLU A 412 -31.61 15.86 5.60
CA GLU A 412 -32.73 15.69 4.67
C GLU A 412 -32.21 15.23 3.30
N VAL A 413 -32.73 14.11 2.81
CA VAL A 413 -32.23 13.43 1.60
C VAL A 413 -32.28 14.34 0.36
N GLU A 414 -33.34 15.12 0.18
CA GLU A 414 -33.48 16.00 -1.00
C GLU A 414 -32.52 17.19 -0.96
N ASN A 415 -32.21 17.72 0.23
CA ASN A 415 -31.18 18.74 0.42
C ASN A 415 -29.80 18.15 0.11
N LEU A 416 -29.53 16.93 0.58
CA LEU A 416 -28.30 16.23 0.29
C LEU A 416 -28.11 15.99 -1.21
N LYS A 417 -29.14 15.49 -1.93
CA LYS A 417 -29.08 15.33 -3.38
C LYS A 417 -28.81 16.65 -4.10
N SER A 418 -29.51 17.72 -3.72
CA SER A 418 -29.32 19.06 -4.29
C SER A 418 -27.88 19.57 -4.06
N PHE A 419 -27.39 19.44 -2.84
CA PHE A 419 -26.01 19.80 -2.48
C PHE A 419 -24.99 19.02 -3.31
N LEU A 420 -25.17 17.70 -3.46
CA LEU A 420 -24.25 16.87 -4.25
C LEU A 420 -24.22 17.29 -5.72
N HIS A 421 -25.36 17.68 -6.30
CA HIS A 421 -25.42 18.19 -7.67
C HIS A 421 -24.65 19.51 -7.83
N GLU A 422 -24.81 20.44 -6.88
CA GLU A 422 -24.14 21.74 -6.90
C GLU A 422 -22.63 21.61 -6.70
N TYR A 423 -22.19 20.76 -5.76
CA TYR A 423 -20.80 20.68 -5.32
C TYR A 423 -19.99 19.52 -5.92
N LEU A 424 -20.54 18.81 -6.91
CA LEU A 424 -19.90 17.65 -7.55
C LEU A 424 -18.50 17.98 -8.11
N VAL A 425 -18.32 19.19 -8.66
CA VAL A 425 -17.04 19.63 -9.25
C VAL A 425 -16.06 20.06 -8.16
N LYS A 426 -16.55 20.74 -7.11
CA LYS A 426 -15.72 21.38 -6.07
C LYS A 426 -14.99 20.36 -5.19
N TYR A 427 -15.69 19.39 -4.65
CA TYR A 427 -15.13 18.41 -3.70
C TYR A 427 -14.72 17.13 -4.41
N SER A 428 -13.72 16.41 -3.89
CA SER A 428 -13.35 15.08 -4.37
C SER A 428 -14.42 14.02 -4.06
N PHE A 429 -14.33 12.87 -4.71
CA PHE A 429 -15.24 11.75 -4.44
C PHE A 429 -15.16 11.31 -2.96
N ALA A 430 -13.96 11.21 -2.39
CA ALA A 430 -13.75 10.84 -0.99
C ALA A 430 -14.42 11.85 -0.03
N GLU A 431 -14.28 13.16 -0.28
CA GLU A 431 -14.91 14.22 0.52
C GLU A 431 -16.44 14.15 0.43
N LEU A 432 -17.01 14.02 -0.77
CA LEU A 432 -18.45 13.91 -0.97
C LEU A 432 -19.02 12.64 -0.33
N SER A 433 -18.35 11.50 -0.52
CA SER A 433 -18.75 10.24 0.10
C SER A 433 -18.72 10.34 1.63
N LYS A 434 -17.69 10.96 2.20
CA LYS A 434 -17.60 11.20 3.64
C LYS A 434 -18.71 12.11 4.17
N ILE A 435 -19.10 13.15 3.42
CA ILE A 435 -20.25 14.01 3.73
C ILE A 435 -21.53 13.16 3.75
N VAL A 436 -21.78 12.35 2.72
CA VAL A 436 -22.96 11.47 2.63
C VAL A 436 -23.05 10.52 3.83
N GLU A 437 -21.94 9.86 4.17
CA GLU A 437 -21.88 8.90 5.28
C GLU A 437 -22.00 9.56 6.67
N LEU A 438 -21.62 10.83 6.81
CA LEU A 438 -21.81 11.60 8.05
C LEU A 438 -23.21 12.22 8.15
N ALA A 439 -23.82 12.59 7.02
CA ALA A 439 -25.16 13.15 6.96
C ALA A 439 -26.26 12.11 7.18
N ASN A 440 -25.96 10.83 6.93
CA ASN A 440 -26.92 9.75 7.10
C ASN A 440 -27.34 9.56 8.57
N ALA A 441 -28.54 10.02 8.93
CA ALA A 441 -29.11 9.88 10.27
C ALA A 441 -29.22 8.41 10.74
N TYR A 442 -29.27 7.46 9.82
CA TYR A 442 -29.36 6.03 10.12
C TYR A 442 -28.01 5.35 10.38
N ARG A 443 -26.89 6.09 10.31
CA ARG A 443 -25.53 5.57 10.56
C ARG A 443 -25.41 4.78 11.86
N PHE A 444 -25.99 5.28 12.96
CA PHE A 444 -26.00 4.59 14.26
C PHE A 444 -26.98 3.42 14.32
N LYS A 445 -28.08 3.46 13.55
CA LYS A 445 -29.11 2.42 13.55
C LYS A 445 -28.68 1.19 12.73
N HIS A 446 -27.94 1.38 11.64
CA HIS A 446 -27.50 0.29 10.76
C HIS A 446 -26.01 -0.06 10.88
N ALA A 447 -25.26 0.65 11.72
CA ALA A 447 -23.81 0.46 11.88
C ALA A 447 -23.07 0.49 10.52
N ALA A 448 -23.48 1.41 9.64
CA ALA A 448 -22.82 1.70 8.37
C ALA A 448 -21.69 2.70 8.63
N TYR A 449 -20.48 2.39 8.16
CA TYR A 449 -19.30 3.19 8.43
C TYR A 449 -18.57 3.59 7.15
N TYR A 450 -18.22 4.87 7.06
CA TYR A 450 -17.41 5.41 5.97
C TYR A 450 -16.09 4.65 5.85
N THR A 451 -15.88 4.02 4.70
CA THR A 451 -14.64 3.31 4.40
C THR A 451 -13.73 4.23 3.60
N ARG A 452 -12.61 4.61 4.23
CA ARG A 452 -11.62 5.52 3.63
C ARG A 452 -10.97 4.92 2.39
N GLN A 453 -10.50 5.77 1.47
CA GLN A 453 -9.87 5.30 0.22
C GLN A 453 -8.58 4.51 0.47
N ASP A 454 -7.81 4.81 1.51
CA ASP A 454 -6.61 4.04 1.90
C ASP A 454 -6.94 2.61 2.35
N ILE A 455 -8.09 2.42 3.01
CA ILE A 455 -8.58 1.11 3.44
C ILE A 455 -9.16 0.33 2.25
N CYS A 456 -9.96 0.98 1.39
CA CYS A 456 -10.42 0.36 0.14
C CYS A 456 -9.24 -0.09 -0.73
N PHE A 457 -8.17 0.70 -0.83
CA PHE A 457 -6.96 0.33 -1.57
C PHE A 457 -6.29 -0.92 -0.96
N THR A 458 -6.20 -0.99 0.37
CA THR A 458 -5.63 -2.15 1.08
C THR A 458 -6.35 -3.45 0.72
N VAL A 459 -7.68 -3.41 0.58
CA VAL A 459 -8.48 -4.58 0.18
C VAL A 459 -8.33 -4.87 -1.32
N ILE A 460 -8.47 -3.84 -2.17
CA ILE A 460 -8.54 -4.00 -3.63
C ILE A 460 -7.18 -4.39 -4.24
N LYS A 461 -6.06 -3.94 -3.68
CA LYS A 461 -4.72 -4.26 -4.21
C LYS A 461 -4.48 -5.77 -4.25
N ASP A 462 -5.05 -6.52 -3.30
CA ASP A 462 -4.87 -7.97 -3.16
C ASP A 462 -6.00 -8.80 -3.80
N LEU A 463 -6.97 -8.16 -4.45
CA LEU A 463 -7.93 -8.86 -5.32
C LEU A 463 -7.24 -9.46 -6.56
N PRO A 464 -7.82 -10.48 -7.21
CA PRO A 464 -7.28 -11.11 -8.40
C PRO A 464 -6.85 -10.11 -9.49
N ASP A 465 -5.68 -10.35 -10.07
CA ASP A 465 -5.12 -9.49 -11.12
C ASP A 465 -5.99 -9.46 -12.37
N ALA A 466 -6.16 -8.28 -12.97
CA ALA A 466 -7.00 -8.07 -14.15
C ALA A 466 -6.59 -8.94 -15.36
N LEU A 467 -5.29 -9.29 -15.45
CA LEU A 467 -4.74 -10.14 -16.52
C LEU A 467 -5.31 -11.57 -16.51
N ASN A 468 -5.96 -12.00 -15.43
CA ASN A 468 -6.56 -13.33 -15.32
C ASN A 468 -7.96 -13.42 -15.97
N TYR A 469 -8.50 -12.30 -16.48
CA TYR A 469 -9.88 -12.21 -16.93
C TYR A 469 -10.00 -11.53 -18.30
N ASN A 470 -10.84 -12.10 -19.16
CA ASN A 470 -11.34 -11.43 -20.38
C ASN A 470 -12.66 -10.69 -20.12
N SER A 471 -13.47 -11.24 -19.22
CA SER A 471 -14.67 -10.62 -18.66
C SER A 471 -14.71 -10.91 -17.17
N ILE A 472 -15.25 -10.00 -16.37
CA ILE A 472 -15.37 -10.16 -14.91
C ILE A 472 -16.71 -9.64 -14.41
N LYS A 473 -17.28 -10.34 -13.43
CA LYS A 473 -18.50 -9.97 -12.71
C LYS A 473 -18.20 -9.75 -11.23
N ILE A 474 -18.45 -8.54 -10.75
CA ILE A 474 -18.14 -8.09 -9.39
C ILE A 474 -19.44 -7.72 -8.68
N LEU A 475 -19.58 -8.09 -7.41
CA LEU A 475 -20.69 -7.73 -6.55
C LEU A 475 -20.23 -6.88 -5.37
N GLU A 476 -20.88 -5.74 -5.16
CA GLU A 476 -20.84 -4.99 -3.90
C GLU A 476 -22.22 -5.11 -3.21
N PRO A 477 -22.36 -5.94 -2.17
CA PRO A 477 -23.67 -6.35 -1.65
C PRO A 477 -24.34 -5.31 -0.72
N SER A 478 -23.62 -4.26 -0.35
CA SER A 478 -24.07 -3.16 0.51
C SER A 478 -23.28 -1.91 0.17
N VAL A 479 -23.64 -1.28 -0.94
CA VAL A 479 -22.78 -0.26 -1.60
C VAL A 479 -22.70 1.07 -0.86
N GLY A 480 -23.76 1.51 -0.17
CA GLY A 480 -23.80 2.82 0.45
C GLY A 480 -23.39 3.93 -0.53
N ALA A 481 -22.41 4.74 -0.15
CA ALA A 481 -21.86 5.81 -1.00
C ALA A 481 -20.86 5.32 -2.09
N GLY A 482 -20.60 4.01 -2.23
CA GLY A 482 -19.80 3.43 -3.31
C GLY A 482 -18.29 3.60 -3.17
N ASN A 483 -17.77 3.55 -1.95
CA ASN A 483 -16.35 3.83 -1.66
C ASN A 483 -15.36 2.88 -2.35
N PHE A 484 -15.76 1.65 -2.69
CA PHE A 484 -14.92 0.70 -3.41
C PHE A 484 -14.88 0.94 -4.93
N LEU A 485 -15.92 1.59 -5.50
CA LEU A 485 -16.07 1.72 -6.95
C LEU A 485 -14.90 2.45 -7.65
N PRO A 486 -14.36 3.58 -7.16
CA PRO A 486 -13.27 4.28 -7.85
C PRO A 486 -12.07 3.37 -8.10
N LEU A 487 -11.69 2.58 -7.10
CA LEU A 487 -10.54 1.70 -7.14
C LEU A 487 -10.81 0.40 -7.90
N LEU A 488 -12.05 -0.13 -7.86
CA LEU A 488 -12.46 -1.27 -8.68
C LEU A 488 -12.44 -0.93 -10.18
N ILE A 489 -12.97 0.25 -10.52
CA ILE A 489 -12.94 0.78 -11.89
C ILE A 489 -11.49 0.89 -12.36
N GLU A 490 -10.63 1.50 -11.55
CA GLU A 490 -9.22 1.69 -11.91
C GLU A 490 -8.46 0.36 -12.05
N LYS A 491 -8.70 -0.61 -11.15
CA LYS A 491 -8.05 -1.93 -11.20
C LYS A 491 -8.44 -2.74 -12.43
N TYR A 492 -9.70 -2.66 -12.85
CA TYR A 492 -10.26 -3.54 -13.88
C TYR A 492 -10.54 -2.86 -15.23
N LYS A 493 -10.21 -1.57 -15.39
CA LYS A 493 -10.43 -0.80 -16.64
C LYS A 493 -9.84 -1.43 -17.90
N SER A 494 -8.79 -2.24 -17.77
CA SER A 494 -8.13 -2.90 -18.91
C SER A 494 -8.83 -4.19 -19.39
N ILE A 495 -9.81 -4.71 -18.66
CA ILE A 495 -10.56 -5.92 -19.04
C ILE A 495 -11.60 -5.56 -20.11
N SER A 496 -11.77 -6.40 -21.13
CA SER A 496 -12.68 -6.13 -22.25
C SER A 496 -14.15 -5.93 -21.85
N SER A 497 -14.62 -6.60 -20.79
CA SER A 497 -15.98 -6.47 -20.25
C SER A 497 -15.98 -6.58 -18.73
N VAL A 498 -16.47 -5.56 -18.03
CA VAL A 498 -16.58 -5.54 -16.57
C VAL A 498 -18.02 -5.25 -16.19
N GLN A 499 -18.64 -6.16 -15.44
CA GLN A 499 -19.93 -5.93 -14.83
C GLN A 499 -19.76 -5.75 -13.32
N ILE A 500 -20.27 -4.64 -12.78
CA ILE A 500 -20.31 -4.37 -11.34
C ILE A 500 -21.77 -4.25 -10.91
N ASP A 501 -22.26 -5.23 -10.17
CA ASP A 501 -23.58 -5.18 -9.58
C ASP A 501 -23.47 -4.58 -8.18
N VAL A 502 -24.19 -3.49 -7.94
CA VAL A 502 -24.22 -2.81 -6.64
C VAL A 502 -25.61 -2.96 -6.03
N ILE A 503 -25.66 -3.46 -4.79
CA ILE A 503 -26.89 -3.71 -4.07
C ILE A 503 -26.96 -2.81 -2.84
N ASP A 504 -28.11 -2.17 -2.64
CA ASP A 504 -28.46 -1.56 -1.36
C ASP A 504 -29.95 -1.75 -1.07
N ILE A 505 -30.29 -1.95 0.20
CA ILE A 505 -31.68 -2.04 0.64
C ILE A 505 -32.33 -0.64 0.67
N ASP A 506 -31.54 0.41 0.88
CA ASP A 506 -32.03 1.79 0.87
C ASP A 506 -32.02 2.36 -0.55
N LYS A 507 -33.21 2.75 -1.02
CA LYS A 507 -33.38 3.40 -2.33
C LYS A 507 -32.66 4.74 -2.38
N ASN A 508 -32.62 5.49 -1.28
CA ASN A 508 -31.97 6.79 -1.22
C ASN A 508 -30.45 6.65 -1.38
N ALA A 509 -29.84 5.61 -0.78
CA ALA A 509 -28.43 5.31 -0.98
C ALA A 509 -28.11 5.05 -2.46
N ILE A 510 -28.93 4.26 -3.16
CA ILE A 510 -28.78 4.02 -4.60
C ILE A 510 -28.91 5.32 -5.42
N ASP A 511 -29.88 6.17 -5.10
CA ASP A 511 -30.08 7.42 -5.83
C ASP A 511 -28.94 8.42 -5.57
N ILE A 512 -28.42 8.50 -4.34
CA ILE A 512 -27.24 9.30 -3.99
C ILE A 512 -26.00 8.77 -4.72
N LEU A 513 -25.80 7.45 -4.74
CA LEU A 513 -24.70 6.81 -5.44
C LEU A 513 -24.71 7.19 -6.93
N LYS A 514 -25.87 7.15 -7.59
CA LYS A 514 -26.01 7.58 -8.99
C LYS A 514 -25.61 9.04 -9.23
N ILE A 515 -25.66 9.90 -8.22
CA ILE A 515 -25.14 11.27 -8.30
C ILE A 515 -23.62 11.25 -8.16
N LEU A 516 -23.09 10.57 -7.14
CA LEU A 516 -21.66 10.51 -6.85
C LEU A 516 -20.84 9.92 -7.99
N ILE A 517 -21.30 8.84 -8.62
CA ILE A 517 -20.58 8.15 -9.70
C ILE A 517 -20.41 9.03 -10.94
N LYS A 518 -21.22 10.08 -11.13
CA LYS A 518 -21.04 11.04 -12.25
C LYS A 518 -19.70 11.77 -12.17
N LYS A 519 -19.07 11.77 -11.00
CA LYS A 519 -17.71 12.29 -10.79
C LYS A 519 -16.62 11.34 -11.29
N LEU A 520 -16.93 10.06 -11.43
CA LEU A 520 -15.98 9.04 -11.83
C LEU A 520 -15.90 8.97 -13.36
N ASN A 521 -14.68 8.83 -13.88
CA ASN A 521 -14.47 8.53 -15.29
C ASN A 521 -14.64 7.03 -15.50
N ILE A 522 -15.87 6.60 -15.79
CA ILE A 522 -16.21 5.18 -15.99
C ILE A 522 -15.95 4.81 -17.46
N PRO A 523 -15.01 3.89 -17.74
CA PRO A 523 -14.75 3.41 -19.10
C PRO A 523 -15.97 2.70 -19.71
N ALA A 524 -16.13 2.76 -21.04
CA ALA A 524 -17.28 2.19 -21.74
C ALA A 524 -17.43 0.67 -21.59
N ASN A 525 -16.34 -0.05 -21.32
CA ASN A 525 -16.32 -1.48 -21.03
C ASN A 525 -16.82 -1.84 -19.62
N ILE A 526 -17.08 -0.86 -18.75
CA ILE A 526 -17.56 -1.09 -17.39
C ILE A 526 -19.04 -0.73 -17.29
N LYS A 527 -19.87 -1.72 -16.97
CA LYS A 527 -21.29 -1.56 -16.70
C LYS A 527 -21.57 -1.68 -15.21
N ILE A 528 -22.15 -0.65 -14.62
CA ILE A 528 -22.60 -0.66 -13.23
C ILE A 528 -24.12 -0.85 -13.19
N ASN A 529 -24.61 -1.92 -12.56
CA ASN A 529 -26.04 -2.20 -12.39
C ASN A 529 -26.47 -1.85 -10.96
N PHE A 530 -27.46 -0.99 -10.82
CA PHE A 530 -28.01 -0.56 -9.53
C PHE A 530 -29.21 -1.40 -9.14
N ILE A 531 -29.12 -2.09 -8.00
CA ILE A 531 -30.14 -3.03 -7.54
C ILE A 531 -30.62 -2.59 -6.15
N ASN A 532 -31.86 -2.11 -6.07
CA ASN A 532 -32.48 -1.78 -4.78
C ASN A 532 -33.24 -2.98 -4.20
N LYS A 533 -32.55 -3.80 -3.41
CA LYS A 533 -33.07 -5.05 -2.82
C LYS A 533 -32.34 -5.38 -1.51
N ASP A 534 -32.97 -6.16 -0.65
CA ASP A 534 -32.30 -6.79 0.50
C ASP A 534 -31.38 -7.91 0.01
N PHE A 535 -30.05 -7.72 0.05
CA PHE A 535 -29.09 -8.73 -0.40
C PHE A 535 -29.31 -10.11 0.23
N LEU A 536 -29.73 -10.22 1.50
CA LEU A 536 -29.89 -11.51 2.17
C LEU A 536 -31.11 -12.27 1.66
N LEU A 537 -32.22 -11.58 1.36
CA LEU A 537 -33.45 -12.19 0.81
C LEU A 537 -33.46 -12.27 -0.71
N PHE A 538 -32.72 -11.38 -1.36
CA PHE A 538 -32.65 -11.28 -2.82
C PHE A 538 -32.03 -12.56 -3.38
N GLY A 539 -32.85 -13.34 -4.10
CA GLY A 539 -32.48 -14.68 -4.56
C GLY A 539 -33.50 -15.78 -4.36
N LYS A 540 -34.52 -15.59 -3.51
CA LYS A 540 -35.68 -16.51 -3.50
C LYS A 540 -36.66 -16.25 -4.66
N SER A 541 -36.63 -15.02 -5.21
CA SER A 541 -37.19 -14.64 -6.50
C SER A 541 -36.35 -13.47 -7.07
N GLY A 542 -35.70 -13.62 -8.24
CA GLY A 542 -34.84 -12.60 -8.85
C GLY A 542 -33.48 -13.12 -9.34
N LEU A 543 -32.44 -12.27 -9.39
CA LEU A 543 -31.13 -12.63 -10.00
C LEU A 543 -30.57 -13.96 -9.49
N PHE A 544 -30.65 -14.24 -8.18
CA PHE A 544 -30.11 -15.46 -7.59
C PHE A 544 -31.13 -16.62 -7.48
N SER A 545 -32.36 -16.50 -8.03
CA SER A 545 -33.36 -17.58 -7.99
C SER A 545 -33.20 -18.61 -9.11
N ASN A 546 -32.33 -18.34 -10.07
CA ASN A 546 -31.85 -19.34 -11.01
C ASN A 546 -30.51 -19.84 -10.48
N GLU A 547 -30.29 -21.15 -10.45
CA GLU A 547 -29.08 -21.87 -9.98
C GLU A 547 -27.75 -21.43 -10.65
N ASN A 548 -27.75 -20.37 -11.47
CA ASN A 548 -26.66 -19.97 -12.37
C ASN A 548 -26.04 -18.58 -12.09
N VAL A 549 -26.45 -17.84 -11.04
CA VAL A 549 -25.82 -16.53 -10.76
C VAL A 549 -24.64 -16.66 -9.81
N HIS A 550 -23.46 -16.58 -10.41
CA HIS A 550 -22.14 -16.60 -9.78
C HIS A 550 -21.39 -15.31 -10.07
N TYR A 551 -20.49 -14.91 -9.17
CA TYR A 551 -19.61 -13.75 -9.33
C TYR A 551 -18.14 -14.17 -9.24
N ASP A 552 -17.27 -13.48 -9.96
CA ASP A 552 -15.83 -13.68 -9.79
C ASP A 552 -15.36 -13.09 -8.45
N ILE A 553 -15.93 -11.94 -8.07
CA ILE A 553 -15.54 -11.19 -6.88
C ILE A 553 -16.76 -10.66 -6.15
N VAL A 554 -16.78 -10.84 -4.84
CA VAL A 554 -17.62 -10.07 -3.91
C VAL A 554 -16.71 -9.22 -3.04
N VAL A 555 -16.96 -7.92 -2.96
CA VAL A 555 -16.15 -6.98 -2.19
C VAL A 555 -17.04 -5.94 -1.50
N GLY A 556 -16.67 -5.51 -0.30
CA GLY A 556 -17.39 -4.42 0.36
C GLY A 556 -17.25 -4.36 1.88
N ASN A 557 -18.05 -3.48 2.49
CA ASN A 557 -18.16 -3.30 3.93
C ASN A 557 -19.61 -3.60 4.38
N PRO A 558 -19.95 -4.86 4.70
CA PRO A 558 -21.29 -5.23 5.16
C PRO A 558 -21.68 -4.53 6.47
N PRO A 559 -22.99 -4.35 6.75
CA PRO A 559 -23.44 -3.74 7.99
C PRO A 559 -23.07 -4.60 9.22
N PHE A 560 -22.59 -3.95 10.29
CA PHE A 560 -22.15 -4.63 11.52
C PHE A 560 -23.26 -4.84 12.55
N GLY A 561 -24.48 -4.38 12.25
CA GLY A 561 -25.63 -4.46 13.17
C GLY A 561 -26.10 -5.88 13.47
N LYS A 562 -26.90 -5.99 14.54
CA LYS A 562 -27.65 -7.20 14.89
C LYS A 562 -29.14 -7.02 14.63
N ILE A 563 -29.82 -8.10 14.28
CA ILE A 563 -31.28 -8.14 14.26
C ILE A 563 -31.77 -8.55 15.65
N SER A 564 -32.33 -7.60 16.41
CA SER A 564 -32.93 -7.83 17.73
C SER A 564 -34.45 -7.72 17.74
N ASP A 565 -35.02 -6.85 16.90
CA ASP A 565 -36.41 -6.40 17.05
C ASP A 565 -37.37 -7.05 16.03
N ASN A 566 -36.90 -8.03 15.26
CA ASN A 566 -37.70 -8.70 14.22
C ASN A 566 -37.33 -10.19 14.10
N GLU A 567 -37.98 -11.02 14.92
CA GLU A 567 -37.73 -12.47 14.98
C GLU A 567 -38.05 -13.19 13.67
N SER A 568 -39.13 -12.81 12.97
CA SER A 568 -39.51 -13.46 11.70
C SER A 568 -38.46 -13.22 10.61
N LEU A 569 -37.94 -12.00 10.51
CA LEU A 569 -36.84 -11.67 9.59
C LEU A 569 -35.56 -12.40 9.97
N LEU A 570 -35.25 -12.51 11.27
CA LEU A 570 -34.08 -13.26 11.74
C LEU A 570 -34.17 -14.75 11.37
N VAL A 571 -35.36 -15.35 11.48
CA VAL A 571 -35.60 -16.73 11.01
C VAL A 571 -35.34 -16.83 9.51
N GLU A 572 -35.82 -15.89 8.71
CA GLU A 572 -35.56 -15.86 7.26
C GLU A 572 -34.06 -15.73 6.93
N TYR A 573 -33.32 -14.85 7.60
CA TYR A 573 -31.88 -14.68 7.38
C TYR A 573 -31.05 -15.90 7.78
N ARG A 574 -31.51 -16.68 8.76
CA ARG A 574 -30.86 -17.92 9.22
C ARG A 574 -31.14 -19.12 8.31
N LYS A 575 -32.16 -19.07 7.45
CA LYS A 575 -32.45 -20.17 6.52
C LYS A 575 -31.23 -20.40 5.63
N GLU A 576 -30.87 -21.68 5.47
CA GLU A 576 -29.74 -22.14 4.63
C GLU A 576 -28.38 -21.56 5.04
N LYS A 577 -28.24 -21.07 6.28
CA LYS A 577 -26.97 -20.64 6.86
C LYS A 577 -26.33 -21.75 7.69
N PHE A 578 -25.01 -21.77 7.70
CA PHE A 578 -24.24 -22.66 8.54
C PHE A 578 -24.33 -22.22 10.01
N ASN A 579 -24.23 -20.91 10.28
CA ASN A 579 -24.43 -20.37 11.61
C ASN A 579 -25.89 -19.91 11.83
N THR A 580 -26.69 -20.79 12.40
CA THR A 580 -28.09 -20.51 12.76
C THR A 580 -28.25 -19.84 14.13
N LYS A 581 -27.16 -19.65 14.90
CA LYS A 581 -27.19 -19.07 16.25
C LYS A 581 -26.90 -17.56 16.26
N THR A 582 -26.17 -17.06 15.27
CA THR A 582 -25.86 -15.63 15.16
C THR A 582 -27.09 -14.78 14.88
N SER A 583 -27.00 -13.51 15.25
CA SER A 583 -27.95 -12.45 14.89
C SER A 583 -27.28 -11.30 14.14
N ASN A 584 -25.98 -11.41 13.85
CA ASN A 584 -25.20 -10.34 13.22
C ASN A 584 -25.30 -10.40 11.69
N LEU A 585 -25.57 -9.25 11.09
CA LEU A 585 -25.76 -9.10 9.65
C LEU A 585 -24.50 -9.47 8.85
N PHE A 586 -23.33 -8.97 9.24
CA PHE A 586 -22.09 -9.25 8.51
C PHE A 586 -21.79 -10.75 8.36
N SER A 587 -22.21 -11.56 9.35
CA SER A 587 -22.05 -13.03 9.32
C SER A 587 -22.90 -13.66 8.22
N PHE A 588 -24.15 -13.20 8.08
CA PHE A 588 -25.05 -13.66 7.01
C PHE A 588 -24.59 -13.21 5.63
N PHE A 589 -24.06 -11.98 5.54
CA PHE A 589 -23.46 -11.45 4.31
C PHE A 589 -22.28 -12.32 3.88
N LEU A 590 -21.32 -12.56 4.78
CA LEU A 590 -20.14 -13.39 4.51
C LEU A 590 -20.51 -14.79 4.03
N GLU A 591 -21.42 -15.48 4.73
CA GLU A 591 -21.84 -16.83 4.33
C GLU A 591 -22.55 -16.83 2.97
N LYS A 592 -23.43 -15.85 2.70
CA LYS A 592 -24.08 -15.75 1.38
C LYS A 592 -23.08 -15.46 0.26
N SER A 593 -22.11 -14.57 0.49
CA SER A 593 -21.07 -14.23 -0.48
C SER A 593 -20.21 -15.43 -0.84
N ILE A 594 -19.83 -16.26 0.16
CA ILE A 594 -19.06 -17.49 -0.06
C ILE A 594 -19.80 -18.48 -0.97
N SER A 595 -21.13 -18.57 -0.87
CA SER A 595 -21.92 -19.47 -1.70
C SER A 595 -22.08 -19.03 -3.17
N HIS A 596 -21.72 -17.79 -3.52
CA HIS A 596 -22.01 -17.21 -4.85
C HIS A 596 -20.81 -16.55 -5.54
N ALA A 597 -19.59 -16.72 -5.01
CA ALA A 597 -18.43 -16.08 -5.61
C ALA A 597 -17.13 -16.85 -5.44
N ASP A 598 -16.19 -16.63 -6.36
CA ASP A 598 -14.84 -17.23 -6.31
C ASP A 598 -13.93 -16.56 -5.28
N THR A 599 -13.98 -15.23 -5.21
CA THR A 599 -13.19 -14.43 -4.27
C THR A 599 -14.09 -13.50 -3.47
N ILE A 600 -13.95 -13.53 -2.14
CA ILE A 600 -14.72 -12.72 -1.22
C ILE A 600 -13.74 -11.85 -0.45
N ALA A 601 -13.95 -10.53 -0.46
CA ALA A 601 -13.11 -9.55 0.20
C ALA A 601 -13.96 -8.57 1.02
N LEU A 602 -14.22 -8.90 2.29
CA LEU A 602 -15.14 -8.14 3.13
C LEU A 602 -14.43 -7.54 4.34
N ILE A 603 -14.79 -6.30 4.69
CA ILE A 603 -14.44 -5.68 5.97
C ILE A 603 -15.48 -6.12 7.01
N ILE A 604 -15.03 -6.73 8.11
CA ILE A 604 -15.91 -7.29 9.15
C ILE A 604 -15.39 -6.93 10.55
N PRO A 605 -16.24 -6.99 11.59
CA PRO A 605 -15.79 -6.82 12.97
C PRO A 605 -14.74 -7.85 13.37
N LYS A 606 -13.67 -7.40 14.05
CA LYS A 606 -12.59 -8.26 14.59
C LYS A 606 -13.10 -9.31 15.57
N SER A 607 -14.25 -9.07 16.21
CA SER A 607 -14.92 -10.04 17.08
C SER A 607 -15.21 -11.37 16.37
N PHE A 608 -15.28 -11.39 15.04
CA PHE A 608 -15.30 -12.62 14.23
C PHE A 608 -14.21 -13.62 14.66
N LEU A 609 -13.00 -13.14 14.95
CA LEU A 609 -11.84 -13.99 15.26
C LEU A 609 -11.95 -14.73 16.60
N SER A 610 -12.75 -14.25 17.57
CA SER A 610 -12.68 -14.75 18.97
C SER A 610 -14.03 -14.97 19.66
N SER A 611 -15.10 -14.32 19.20
CA SER A 611 -16.41 -14.43 19.86
C SER A 611 -17.02 -15.82 19.63
N PRO A 612 -17.59 -16.45 20.69
CA PRO A 612 -18.31 -17.73 20.59
C PRO A 612 -19.47 -17.70 19.58
N GLU A 613 -20.09 -16.53 19.37
CA GLU A 613 -21.21 -16.36 18.45
C GLU A 613 -20.84 -16.73 17.00
N PHE A 614 -19.55 -16.70 16.64
CA PHE A 614 -19.07 -16.94 15.29
C PHE A 614 -18.31 -18.26 15.12
N ASP A 615 -18.33 -19.17 16.10
CA ASP A 615 -17.63 -20.47 16.04
C ASP A 615 -18.01 -21.26 14.79
N ALA A 616 -19.32 -21.40 14.53
CA ALA A 616 -19.84 -22.08 13.36
C ALA A 616 -19.43 -21.37 12.05
N THR A 617 -19.51 -20.04 12.00
CA THR A 617 -19.09 -19.29 10.81
C THR A 617 -17.60 -19.45 10.54
N ARG A 618 -16.74 -19.41 11.58
CA ARG A 618 -15.30 -19.68 11.43
C ARG A 618 -15.03 -21.09 10.93
N GLU A 619 -15.71 -22.10 11.47
CA GLU A 619 -15.57 -23.47 10.97
C GLU A 619 -15.95 -23.57 9.49
N PHE A 620 -17.05 -22.94 9.07
CA PHE A 620 -17.43 -22.89 7.66
C PHE A 620 -16.36 -22.21 6.78
N VAL A 621 -15.90 -21.02 7.18
CA VAL A 621 -14.90 -20.24 6.40
C VAL A 621 -13.57 -20.98 6.31
N SER A 622 -13.13 -21.67 7.37
CA SER A 622 -11.85 -22.39 7.43
C SER A 622 -11.70 -23.51 6.39
N LYS A 623 -12.81 -23.98 5.81
CA LYS A 623 -12.82 -24.99 4.73
C LYS A 623 -12.21 -24.46 3.43
N PHE A 624 -12.26 -23.15 3.22
CA PHE A 624 -11.77 -22.45 2.04
C PHE A 624 -10.41 -21.81 2.31
N ALA A 625 -9.68 -21.47 1.25
CA ALA A 625 -8.40 -20.76 1.38
C ALA A 625 -8.66 -19.32 1.83
N VAL A 626 -8.30 -19.02 3.07
CA VAL A 626 -8.20 -17.64 3.58
C VAL A 626 -6.89 -17.08 3.08
N SER A 627 -6.93 -16.39 1.94
CA SER A 627 -5.75 -15.81 1.29
C SER A 627 -5.10 -14.72 2.14
N LYS A 628 -5.91 -13.86 2.77
CA LYS A 628 -5.42 -12.72 3.55
C LYS A 628 -6.34 -12.33 4.70
N ILE A 629 -5.75 -12.00 5.84
CA ILE A 629 -6.40 -11.30 6.96
C ILE A 629 -5.64 -10.00 7.20
N THR A 630 -6.34 -8.87 7.19
CA THR A 630 -5.77 -7.56 7.56
C THR A 630 -6.43 -7.09 8.84
N ASP A 631 -5.66 -6.91 9.91
CA ASP A 631 -6.16 -6.39 11.18
C ASP A 631 -5.89 -4.89 11.29
N TYR A 632 -6.97 -4.11 11.20
CA TYR A 632 -6.93 -2.66 11.33
C TYR A 632 -6.98 -2.20 12.80
N GLY A 633 -7.35 -3.07 13.73
CA GLY A 633 -7.74 -2.67 15.09
C GLY A 633 -8.78 -1.55 15.04
N GLU A 634 -8.58 -0.49 15.83
CA GLU A 634 -9.44 0.70 15.83
C GLU A 634 -9.10 1.71 14.70
N LYS A 635 -8.05 1.47 13.90
CA LYS A 635 -7.62 2.40 12.85
C LYS A 635 -8.46 2.30 11.57
N GLY A 636 -9.27 1.25 11.43
CA GLY A 636 -10.13 1.04 10.27
C GLY A 636 -11.16 2.15 10.10
N PHE A 637 -11.85 2.53 11.18
CA PHE A 637 -12.91 3.53 11.16
C PHE A 637 -12.71 4.58 12.25
N LYS A 638 -12.46 5.83 11.85
CA LYS A 638 -12.23 6.93 12.80
C LYS A 638 -13.54 7.30 13.52
N GLY A 639 -13.44 7.55 14.83
CA GLY A 639 -14.58 7.96 15.67
C GLY A 639 -15.53 6.81 16.07
N VAL A 640 -15.27 5.58 15.61
CA VAL A 640 -16.09 4.40 15.90
C VAL A 640 -15.36 3.51 16.89
N LYS A 641 -16.03 3.14 17.99
CA LYS A 641 -15.47 2.24 19.01
C LYS A 641 -15.61 0.77 18.61
N ILE A 642 -15.17 0.42 17.40
CA ILE A 642 -15.16 -0.96 16.89
C ILE A 642 -13.80 -1.31 16.32
N GLU A 643 -13.37 -2.54 16.56
CA GLU A 643 -12.18 -3.11 15.93
C GLU A 643 -12.59 -3.88 14.67
N THR A 644 -11.86 -3.70 13.57
CA THR A 644 -12.19 -4.35 12.30
C THR A 644 -11.02 -5.05 11.66
N ILE A 645 -11.38 -6.04 10.85
CA ILE A 645 -10.46 -6.75 9.97
C ILE A 645 -11.02 -6.72 8.54
N SER A 646 -10.19 -6.96 7.53
CA SER A 646 -10.68 -7.45 6.25
C SER A 646 -10.21 -8.88 6.00
N LEU A 647 -11.10 -9.66 5.41
CA LEU A 647 -10.89 -11.07 5.10
C LEU A 647 -10.96 -11.26 3.59
N ILE A 648 -9.94 -11.87 2.99
CA ILE A 648 -9.96 -12.33 1.60
C ILE A 648 -10.01 -13.87 1.58
N VAL A 649 -11.11 -14.42 1.06
CA VAL A 649 -11.35 -15.87 0.94
C VAL A 649 -11.44 -16.24 -0.53
N ASN A 650 -10.76 -17.32 -0.92
CA ASN A 650 -10.88 -17.94 -2.23
C ASN A 650 -11.62 -19.27 -2.11
N THR A 651 -12.82 -19.35 -2.69
CA THR A 651 -13.72 -20.52 -2.55
C THR A 651 -13.40 -21.65 -3.53
N LYS A 652 -12.61 -21.35 -4.57
CA LYS A 652 -12.08 -22.35 -5.52
C LYS A 652 -10.91 -23.15 -4.95
N LYS A 653 -10.38 -22.76 -3.78
CA LYS A 653 -9.26 -23.43 -3.10
C LYS A 653 -9.66 -23.85 -1.69
N THR A 654 -9.08 -24.97 -1.24
CA THR A 654 -9.25 -25.46 0.12
C THR A 654 -8.34 -24.73 1.11
N GLY A 655 -8.77 -24.64 2.36
CA GLY A 655 -7.94 -24.15 3.47
C GLY A 655 -6.78 -25.07 3.85
N ILE A 656 -6.80 -26.33 3.40
CA ILE A 656 -5.75 -27.32 3.68
C ILE A 656 -4.47 -26.94 2.94
N ASN A 657 -3.34 -26.92 3.65
CA ASN A 657 -2.01 -26.54 3.12
C ASN A 657 -1.99 -25.12 2.50
N ASN A 658 -2.88 -24.23 2.96
CA ASN A 658 -2.92 -22.85 2.52
C ASN A 658 -2.04 -21.95 3.42
N GLN A 659 -1.36 -21.00 2.80
CA GLN A 659 -0.67 -19.92 3.50
C GLN A 659 -1.58 -18.68 3.50
N THR A 660 -1.93 -18.20 4.68
CA THR A 660 -2.67 -16.96 4.91
C THR A 660 -1.69 -15.81 5.13
N LEU A 661 -1.80 -14.76 4.34
CA LEU A 661 -1.08 -13.52 4.60
C LEU A 661 -1.77 -12.75 5.74
N VAL A 662 -1.05 -12.48 6.83
CA VAL A 662 -1.55 -11.71 7.97
C VAL A 662 -0.86 -10.36 7.99
N GLU A 663 -1.65 -9.29 7.87
CA GLU A 663 -1.18 -7.90 7.91
C GLU A 663 -1.75 -7.19 9.13
N SER A 664 -0.90 -6.58 9.94
CA SER A 664 -1.31 -5.90 11.18
C SER A 664 -1.00 -4.41 11.12
N TYR A 665 -2.03 -3.58 11.15
CA TYR A 665 -1.89 -2.13 11.36
C TYR A 665 -1.59 -1.79 12.83
N ILE A 666 -1.71 -2.76 13.73
CA ILE A 666 -1.40 -2.62 15.16
C ILE A 666 0.11 -2.72 15.35
N LYS A 667 0.73 -3.77 14.78
CA LYS A 667 2.17 -4.02 14.86
C LYS A 667 2.97 -3.37 13.72
N ASN A 668 2.29 -2.93 12.65
CA ASN A 668 2.89 -2.49 11.38
C ASN A 668 3.78 -3.58 10.74
N GLU A 669 3.28 -4.81 10.76
CA GLU A 669 3.96 -6.02 10.32
C GLU A 669 3.09 -6.76 9.30
N LEU A 670 3.74 -7.59 8.46
CA LEU A 670 3.09 -8.43 7.47
C LEU A 670 3.87 -9.76 7.39
N ASP A 671 3.16 -10.88 7.53
CA ASP A 671 3.79 -12.20 7.60
C ASP A 671 2.89 -13.29 6.99
N PHE A 672 3.49 -14.35 6.47
CA PHE A 672 2.75 -15.54 6.02
C PHE A 672 2.60 -16.52 7.18
N LYS A 673 1.37 -16.98 7.40
CA LYS A 673 1.03 -17.98 8.41
C LYS A 673 0.38 -19.18 7.74
N ASP A 674 0.71 -20.38 8.20
CA ASP A 674 -0.07 -21.55 7.83
C ASP A 674 -1.51 -21.41 8.36
N GLN A 675 -2.50 -21.64 7.50
CA GLN A 675 -3.90 -21.46 7.85
C GLN A 675 -4.33 -22.45 8.96
N ASN A 676 -3.91 -23.71 8.90
CA ASN A 676 -4.26 -24.70 9.91
C ASN A 676 -3.65 -24.34 11.27
N TYR A 677 -2.46 -23.75 11.26
CA TYR A 677 -1.79 -23.28 12.47
C TYR A 677 -2.56 -22.16 13.18
N ILE A 678 -3.04 -21.13 12.46
CA ILE A 678 -3.79 -20.01 13.05
C ILE A 678 -5.27 -20.33 13.29
N CYS A 679 -5.82 -21.31 12.58
CA CYS A 679 -7.21 -21.77 12.71
C CYS A 679 -7.33 -23.09 13.51
N SER A 680 -6.28 -23.51 14.22
CA SER A 680 -6.21 -24.78 14.93
C SER A 680 -7.38 -24.97 15.91
N LYS A 681 -7.97 -26.17 15.90
CA LYS A 681 -9.04 -26.57 16.83
C LYS A 681 -8.52 -26.85 18.26
N GLU A 682 -7.20 -26.81 18.48
CA GLU A 682 -6.60 -26.90 19.81
C GLU A 682 -6.99 -25.72 20.71
N PHE A 683 -7.33 -24.59 20.11
CA PHE A 683 -7.72 -23.36 20.79
C PHE A 683 -9.18 -23.01 20.48
N PRO A 684 -9.87 -22.27 21.36
CA PRO A 684 -11.29 -21.98 21.21
C PRO A 684 -11.63 -21.12 19.99
N TYR A 685 -10.64 -20.45 19.38
CA TYR A 685 -10.85 -19.55 18.26
C TYR A 685 -9.55 -19.25 17.48
N TRP A 686 -9.65 -18.50 16.38
CA TRP A 686 -8.50 -18.24 15.50
C TRP A 686 -7.49 -17.31 16.15
N LEU A 687 -6.20 -17.66 16.09
CA LEU A 687 -5.10 -16.90 16.69
C LEU A 687 -4.18 -16.37 15.59
N VAL A 688 -4.54 -15.23 15.01
CA VAL A 688 -3.82 -14.66 13.83
C VAL A 688 -2.42 -14.14 14.18
N TYR A 689 -2.16 -13.89 15.45
CA TYR A 689 -0.84 -13.47 15.96
C TYR A 689 -0.04 -14.64 16.58
N ARG A 690 -0.52 -15.89 16.47
CA ARG A 690 0.17 -17.07 17.00
C ARG A 690 1.58 -17.17 16.42
N ASP A 691 2.55 -17.45 17.28
CA ASP A 691 3.95 -17.62 16.93
C ASP A 691 4.63 -18.63 17.87
N SER A 692 5.93 -18.85 17.65
CA SER A 692 6.72 -19.79 18.45
C SER A 692 6.85 -19.38 19.92
N PHE A 693 6.80 -18.09 20.24
CA PHE A 693 6.76 -17.62 21.61
C PHE A 693 5.45 -18.06 22.28
N PHE A 694 4.31 -17.85 21.63
CA PHE A 694 3.02 -18.31 22.13
C PHE A 694 3.00 -19.82 22.34
N ASP A 695 3.48 -20.62 21.38
CA ASP A 695 3.49 -22.08 21.48
C ASP A 695 4.36 -22.60 22.64
N LYS A 696 5.52 -21.98 22.83
CA LYS A 696 6.43 -22.32 23.94
C LYS A 696 5.70 -22.15 25.27
N ILE A 697 5.03 -21.02 25.47
CA ILE A 697 4.30 -20.77 26.73
C ILE A 697 3.08 -21.70 26.83
N ALA A 698 2.31 -21.85 25.74
CA ALA A 698 1.13 -22.71 25.69
C ALA A 698 1.43 -24.15 26.12
N SER A 699 2.59 -24.69 25.75
CA SER A 699 3.00 -26.06 26.10
C SER A 699 3.15 -26.30 27.62
N GLY A 700 3.42 -25.24 28.38
CA GLY A 700 3.56 -25.23 29.85
C GLY A 700 2.26 -24.89 30.59
N LEU A 701 1.13 -24.74 29.90
CA LEU A 701 -0.16 -24.40 30.50
C LEU A 701 -1.13 -25.58 30.48
N ASN A 702 -2.08 -25.55 31.42
CA ASN A 702 -3.23 -26.44 31.47
C ASN A 702 -4.50 -25.64 31.15
N PHE A 703 -5.03 -25.81 29.95
CA PHE A 703 -6.15 -24.99 29.46
C PHE A 703 -7.52 -25.46 29.93
N GLY A 704 -8.49 -24.55 29.90
CA GLY A 704 -9.90 -24.87 30.15
C GLY A 704 -10.22 -25.25 31.59
N ILE A 705 -9.40 -24.84 32.56
CA ILE A 705 -9.59 -25.18 33.97
C ILE A 705 -10.53 -24.22 34.73
N PHE A 706 -11.05 -23.17 34.07
CA PHE A 706 -11.94 -22.18 34.67
C PHE A 706 -13.21 -21.98 33.84
N THR A 707 -14.31 -21.66 34.54
CA THR A 707 -15.45 -20.91 33.96
C THR A 707 -15.42 -19.47 34.45
N ALA A 708 -15.90 -18.53 33.63
CA ALA A 708 -15.97 -17.12 33.98
C ALA A 708 -17.41 -16.69 34.22
N TYR A 709 -17.62 -15.93 35.29
CA TYR A 709 -18.86 -15.23 35.60
C TYR A 709 -18.59 -13.73 35.76
N ARG A 710 -19.53 -12.91 35.29
CA ARG A 710 -19.47 -11.46 35.39
C ARG A 710 -20.86 -10.92 35.71
N ASP A 711 -20.98 -10.28 36.86
CA ASP A 711 -22.23 -9.62 37.24
C ASP A 711 -22.36 -8.27 36.53
N ARG A 712 -23.52 -7.98 35.93
CA ARG A 712 -23.85 -6.68 35.33
C ARG A 712 -24.95 -5.94 36.08
N GLN A 713 -25.51 -6.53 37.14
CA GLN A 713 -26.62 -5.99 37.92
C GLN A 713 -26.14 -4.90 38.89
N ILE A 714 -24.89 -4.98 39.36
CA ILE A 714 -24.30 -3.99 40.28
C ILE A 714 -23.90 -2.72 39.52
N THR A 715 -24.69 -1.67 39.72
CA THR A 715 -24.49 -0.33 39.12
C THR A 715 -24.36 0.74 40.20
N LYS A 716 -23.94 1.94 39.81
CA LYS A 716 -23.86 3.11 40.70
C LYS A 716 -25.17 3.43 41.43
N GLN A 717 -26.31 3.01 40.88
CA GLN A 717 -27.62 3.27 41.48
C GLN A 717 -27.87 2.47 42.76
N ILE A 718 -27.32 1.26 42.85
CA ILE A 718 -27.54 0.37 44.00
C ILE A 718 -26.37 0.37 44.99
N THR A 719 -25.20 0.90 44.59
CA THR A 719 -24.02 1.03 45.46
C THR A 719 -24.03 2.29 46.32
N LYS A 720 -23.51 2.18 47.55
CA LYS A 720 -23.39 3.24 48.57
C LYS A 720 -21.94 3.41 49.04
N THR A 721 -21.65 4.49 49.77
CA THR A 721 -20.33 4.75 50.40
C THR A 721 -20.09 3.94 51.68
N LYS A 722 -21.15 3.45 52.31
CA LYS A 722 -21.15 2.50 53.44
C LYS A 722 -22.34 1.55 53.27
N GLY A 723 -22.22 0.32 53.74
CA GLY A 723 -23.29 -0.68 53.68
C GLY A 723 -22.84 -2.04 54.20
N GLN A 724 -23.72 -3.04 54.14
CA GLN A 724 -23.50 -4.36 54.73
C GLN A 724 -22.38 -5.17 54.06
N ILE A 725 -22.30 -5.16 52.73
CA ILE A 725 -21.30 -5.93 51.98
C ILE A 725 -20.45 -5.04 51.09
N ARG A 726 -19.14 -5.31 51.06
CA ARG A 726 -18.19 -4.56 50.24
C ARG A 726 -18.23 -5.05 48.80
N VAL A 727 -18.31 -4.11 47.86
CA VAL A 727 -18.24 -4.31 46.41
C VAL A 727 -16.84 -3.96 45.92
N LEU A 728 -16.09 -4.97 45.50
CA LEU A 728 -14.77 -4.85 44.91
C LEU A 728 -14.86 -4.54 43.41
N LYS A 729 -13.98 -3.66 42.94
CA LYS A 729 -13.88 -3.21 41.56
C LYS A 729 -12.49 -3.47 41.00
N SER A 730 -12.30 -3.26 39.69
CA SER A 730 -11.07 -3.63 38.97
C SER A 730 -9.78 -3.07 39.58
N ARG A 731 -9.80 -1.85 40.13
CA ARG A 731 -8.61 -1.25 40.77
C ARG A 731 -8.31 -1.86 42.15
N ASN A 732 -9.31 -2.47 42.81
CA ASN A 732 -9.10 -3.19 44.06
C ASN A 732 -8.34 -4.51 43.86
N ILE A 733 -8.32 -5.08 42.65
CA ILE A 733 -7.68 -6.37 42.42
C ILE A 733 -6.18 -6.18 42.17
N GLY A 734 -5.34 -6.74 43.05
CA GLY A 734 -3.88 -6.82 42.90
C GLY A 734 -3.39 -8.26 42.74
N SER A 735 -2.08 -8.46 42.52
CA SER A 735 -1.51 -9.81 42.53
C SER A 735 -1.54 -10.38 43.94
N ASN A 736 -2.29 -11.47 44.13
CA ASN A 736 -2.48 -12.17 45.41
C ASN A 736 -3.04 -11.31 46.55
N LYS A 737 -3.58 -10.13 46.27
CA LYS A 737 -4.08 -9.22 47.32
C LYS A 737 -5.20 -8.32 46.84
N ILE A 738 -6.00 -7.85 47.79
CA ILE A 738 -6.90 -6.71 47.61
C ILE A 738 -6.16 -5.41 47.92
N VAL A 739 -6.28 -4.44 47.03
CA VAL A 739 -5.78 -3.07 47.19
C VAL A 739 -6.92 -2.20 47.71
N ASN A 740 -6.72 -1.64 48.89
CA ASN A 740 -7.62 -0.64 49.44
C ASN A 740 -7.25 0.73 48.86
N ILE A 741 -8.22 1.43 48.29
CA ILE A 741 -8.02 2.72 47.63
C ILE A 741 -8.95 3.73 48.32
N PRO A 742 -8.41 4.84 48.88
CA PRO A 742 -9.23 5.88 49.49
C PRO A 742 -10.34 6.35 48.55
N ASP A 743 -11.55 6.50 49.09
CA ASP A 743 -12.75 7.00 48.39
C ASP A 743 -13.18 6.22 47.14
N TYR A 744 -12.67 5.01 46.96
CA TYR A 744 -13.00 4.15 45.82
C TYR A 744 -13.95 3.02 46.18
N ASP A 745 -13.97 2.55 47.43
CA ASP A 745 -14.78 1.41 47.82
C ASP A 745 -16.28 1.73 47.75
N SER A 746 -17.07 0.71 47.40
CA SER A 746 -18.53 0.78 47.30
C SER A 746 -19.14 -0.37 48.08
N TYR A 747 -20.38 -0.18 48.54
CA TYR A 747 -21.09 -1.16 49.37
C TYR A 747 -22.53 -1.33 48.90
N VAL A 748 -23.16 -2.46 49.22
CA VAL A 748 -24.61 -2.65 49.06
C VAL A 748 -25.20 -3.23 50.34
N ASP A 749 -26.48 -2.95 50.62
CA ASP A 749 -27.17 -3.53 51.78
C ASP A 749 -27.98 -4.77 51.36
N GLU A 750 -28.68 -4.68 50.23
CA GLU A 750 -29.48 -5.77 49.68
C GLU A 750 -28.73 -6.46 48.53
N TYR A 751 -28.04 -7.56 48.85
CA TYR A 751 -27.30 -8.34 47.84
C TYR A 751 -27.86 -9.73 47.57
N LYS A 752 -28.68 -10.28 48.49
CA LYS A 752 -29.16 -11.68 48.41
C LYS A 752 -29.96 -12.00 47.13
N ASN A 753 -30.61 -11.00 46.55
CA ASN A 753 -31.37 -11.13 45.31
C ASN A 753 -30.52 -10.97 44.04
N LEU A 754 -29.24 -10.61 44.17
CA LEU A 754 -28.31 -10.49 43.04
C LEU A 754 -27.78 -11.86 42.65
N SER A 755 -27.62 -12.10 41.35
CA SER A 755 -27.13 -13.39 40.87
C SER A 755 -25.69 -13.71 41.31
N ILE A 756 -24.92 -12.70 41.72
CA ILE A 756 -23.57 -12.85 42.28
C ILE A 756 -23.56 -13.39 43.72
N ALA A 757 -24.68 -13.31 44.44
CA ALA A 757 -24.75 -13.73 45.84
C ALA A 757 -24.36 -15.20 46.05
N LYS A 758 -24.57 -16.05 45.03
CA LYS A 758 -24.17 -17.47 45.06
C LYS A 758 -22.65 -17.70 45.14
N TYR A 759 -21.84 -16.68 44.87
CA TYR A 759 -20.38 -16.77 44.95
C TYR A 759 -19.82 -16.18 46.24
N ILE A 760 -20.64 -15.59 47.11
CA ILE A 760 -20.17 -15.05 48.38
C ILE A 760 -19.50 -16.17 49.20
N ASN A 761 -18.35 -15.86 49.81
CA ASN A 761 -17.58 -16.81 50.62
C ASN A 761 -17.17 -18.09 49.87
N HIS A 762 -17.11 -18.05 48.53
CA HIS A 762 -16.53 -19.12 47.73
C HIS A 762 -15.00 -18.95 47.71
N ASP A 763 -14.32 -19.62 48.63
CA ASP A 763 -12.87 -19.52 48.88
C ASP A 763 -11.98 -19.90 47.69
N GLU A 764 -12.42 -20.82 46.83
CA GLU A 764 -11.71 -21.18 45.60
C GLU A 764 -11.93 -20.21 44.42
N ALA A 765 -12.82 -19.23 44.56
CA ALA A 765 -13.14 -18.31 43.47
C ALA A 765 -12.01 -17.29 43.26
N VAL A 766 -11.59 -17.12 42.00
CA VAL A 766 -10.50 -16.21 41.62
C VAL A 766 -11.07 -14.94 41.00
N LEU A 767 -10.58 -13.79 41.41
CA LEU A 767 -10.96 -12.49 40.89
C LEU A 767 -9.95 -12.01 39.85
N VAL A 768 -10.44 -11.60 38.69
CA VAL A 768 -9.63 -11.02 37.61
C VAL A 768 -10.33 -9.78 37.05
N PRO A 769 -9.68 -8.60 37.00
CA PRO A 769 -10.24 -7.41 36.37
C PRO A 769 -10.44 -7.60 34.86
N ASN A 770 -11.53 -7.03 34.35
CA ASN A 770 -11.81 -6.95 32.91
C ASN A 770 -10.96 -5.87 32.24
N LEU A 771 -10.89 -5.91 30.90
CA LEU A 771 -10.31 -4.85 30.05
C LEU A 771 -8.80 -4.62 30.25
N THR A 772 -8.05 -5.67 30.57
CA THR A 772 -6.60 -5.59 30.76
C THR A 772 -5.88 -6.83 30.25
N TYR A 773 -4.67 -6.63 29.69
CA TYR A 773 -3.72 -7.71 29.40
C TYR A 773 -2.85 -8.10 30.58
N ASN A 774 -2.84 -7.28 31.63
CA ASN A 774 -2.28 -7.61 32.92
C ASN A 774 -3.45 -7.96 33.83
N PRO A 775 -3.93 -9.22 33.79
CA PRO A 775 -5.10 -9.61 34.56
C PRO A 775 -4.86 -9.30 36.02
N ARG A 776 -3.76 -9.72 36.67
CA ARG A 776 -3.62 -9.66 38.14
C ARG A 776 -4.77 -10.42 38.81
N ALA A 777 -4.45 -11.42 39.60
CA ALA A 777 -5.46 -12.26 40.20
C ALA A 777 -5.29 -12.37 41.71
N CYS A 778 -6.41 -12.52 42.42
CA CYS A 778 -6.44 -12.85 43.84
C CYS A 778 -7.66 -13.74 44.12
N PHE A 779 -7.67 -14.44 45.25
CA PHE A 779 -8.89 -15.13 45.70
C PHE A 779 -9.96 -14.13 46.13
N LEU A 780 -11.22 -14.51 46.02
CA LEU A 780 -12.37 -13.76 46.52
C LEU A 780 -12.32 -13.70 48.06
N PRO A 781 -12.20 -12.52 48.68
CA PRO A 781 -12.25 -12.40 50.13
C PRO A 781 -13.64 -12.70 50.70
N GLU A 782 -13.67 -13.21 51.93
CA GLU A 782 -14.91 -13.37 52.69
C GLU A 782 -15.68 -12.05 52.80
N ASN A 783 -17.01 -12.15 52.80
CA ASN A 783 -17.95 -11.04 52.95
C ASN A 783 -17.75 -9.91 51.93
N THR A 784 -17.37 -10.29 50.70
CA THR A 784 -17.26 -9.36 49.57
C THR A 784 -17.97 -9.89 48.33
N ILE A 785 -18.37 -8.97 47.45
CA ILE A 785 -18.85 -9.25 46.08
C ILE A 785 -18.11 -8.33 45.10
N VAL A 786 -18.27 -8.55 43.79
CA VAL A 786 -17.65 -7.69 42.77
C VAL A 786 -18.70 -7.03 41.87
N ASP A 787 -18.37 -5.89 41.29
CA ASP A 787 -19.18 -5.33 40.20
C ASP A 787 -18.74 -5.87 38.82
N GLY A 788 -19.40 -5.40 37.76
CA GLY A 788 -19.08 -5.81 36.40
C GLY A 788 -17.71 -5.40 35.88
N SER A 789 -16.86 -4.72 36.65
CA SER A 789 -15.48 -4.45 36.26
C SER A 789 -14.53 -5.61 36.59
N VAL A 790 -14.98 -6.61 37.36
CA VAL A 790 -14.20 -7.80 37.74
C VAL A 790 -14.96 -9.06 37.30
N ALA A 791 -14.24 -10.05 36.79
CA ALA A 791 -14.75 -11.38 36.53
C ALA A 791 -14.38 -12.32 37.69
N ILE A 792 -15.32 -13.20 38.03
CA ILE A 792 -15.11 -14.31 38.95
C ILE A 792 -14.80 -15.55 38.12
N LEU A 793 -13.67 -16.17 38.37
CA LEU A 793 -13.26 -17.42 37.75
C LEU A 793 -13.48 -18.57 38.73
N ILE A 794 -14.19 -19.59 38.28
CA ILE A 794 -14.51 -20.78 39.09
C ILE A 794 -13.73 -21.96 38.52
N PRO A 795 -12.84 -22.59 39.30
CA PRO A 795 -12.13 -23.79 38.88
C PRO A 795 -13.10 -24.92 38.51
N ILE A 796 -12.79 -25.64 37.45
CA ILE A 796 -13.52 -26.83 37.00
C ILE A 796 -12.74 -28.08 37.43
N ASN A 797 -13.41 -29.21 37.60
CA ASN A 797 -12.78 -30.53 37.83
C ASN A 797 -11.90 -30.62 39.09
N LYS A 798 -12.18 -29.83 40.13
CA LYS A 798 -11.42 -29.80 41.40
C LYS A 798 -9.92 -29.47 41.23
N VAL A 799 -9.56 -28.71 40.20
CA VAL A 799 -8.19 -28.20 40.05
C VAL A 799 -7.92 -27.21 41.17
N LYS A 800 -6.89 -27.50 41.99
CA LYS A 800 -6.50 -26.62 43.10
C LYS A 800 -5.66 -25.46 42.60
N ILE A 801 -6.15 -24.25 42.77
CA ILE A 801 -5.43 -23.02 42.43
C ILE A 801 -4.57 -22.55 43.61
N THR A 802 -3.34 -22.13 43.32
CA THR A 802 -2.35 -21.68 44.30
C THR A 802 -2.03 -20.20 44.13
N LYS A 803 -1.38 -19.60 45.15
CA LYS A 803 -0.89 -18.22 45.05
C LYS A 803 0.16 -18.04 43.95
N ASN A 804 0.93 -19.08 43.63
CA ASN A 804 1.91 -19.04 42.54
C ASN A 804 1.20 -18.93 41.19
N ASP A 805 0.06 -19.62 41.01
CA ASP A 805 -0.75 -19.50 39.80
C ASP A 805 -1.23 -18.06 39.59
N LEU A 806 -1.77 -17.46 40.66
CA LEU A 806 -2.26 -16.08 40.61
C LEU A 806 -1.12 -15.05 40.41
N ALA A 807 0.08 -15.34 40.90
CA ALA A 807 1.28 -14.53 40.68
C ALA A 807 1.72 -14.58 39.21
N TYR A 808 1.72 -15.77 38.62
CA TYR A 808 2.14 -15.98 37.23
C TYR A 808 1.26 -15.22 36.23
N TYR A 809 -0.05 -15.11 36.48
CA TYR A 809 -0.94 -14.32 35.61
C TYR A 809 -0.58 -12.82 35.54
N ASN A 810 0.27 -12.31 36.43
CA ASN A 810 0.81 -10.95 36.39
C ASN A 810 2.20 -10.87 35.72
N SER A 811 2.85 -11.99 35.47
CA SER A 811 4.21 -12.01 34.88
C SER A 811 4.24 -11.40 33.47
N GLU A 812 5.37 -10.78 33.10
CA GLU A 812 5.55 -10.23 31.75
C GLU A 812 5.38 -11.30 30.66
N GLU A 813 5.80 -12.53 30.95
CA GLU A 813 5.65 -13.70 30.08
C GLU A 813 4.17 -14.01 29.80
N PHE A 814 3.36 -14.17 30.85
CA PHE A 814 1.92 -14.42 30.68
C PHE A 814 1.22 -13.24 30.01
N VAL A 815 1.60 -12.00 30.32
CA VAL A 815 1.04 -10.80 29.67
C VAL A 815 1.33 -10.81 28.17
N GLY A 816 2.55 -11.14 27.77
CA GLY A 816 2.93 -11.29 26.36
C GLY A 816 2.13 -12.39 25.66
N PHE A 817 2.06 -13.58 26.28
CA PHE A 817 1.28 -14.71 25.79
C PHE A 817 -0.20 -14.37 25.66
N TYR A 818 -0.78 -13.72 26.68
CA TYR A 818 -2.20 -13.38 26.72
C TYR A 818 -2.58 -12.31 25.70
N ARG A 819 -1.66 -11.39 25.35
CA ARG A 819 -1.88 -10.47 24.22
C ARG A 819 -2.08 -11.22 22.91
N VAL A 820 -1.24 -12.22 22.63
CA VAL A 820 -1.40 -13.08 21.45
C VAL A 820 -2.70 -13.90 21.54
N ALA A 821 -2.98 -14.51 22.70
CA ALA A 821 -4.21 -15.26 22.96
C ALA A 821 -5.46 -14.43 22.67
N ARG A 822 -5.43 -13.12 22.97
CA ARG A 822 -6.52 -12.18 22.72
C ARG A 822 -6.43 -11.45 21.38
N ASN A 823 -5.57 -11.90 20.46
CA ASN A 823 -5.33 -11.29 19.15
C ASN A 823 -5.05 -9.78 19.20
N TYR A 824 -4.36 -9.29 20.24
CA TYR A 824 -4.12 -7.86 20.46
C TYR A 824 -5.42 -7.01 20.39
N GLY A 825 -6.58 -7.57 20.77
CA GLY A 825 -7.84 -6.84 20.79
C GLY A 825 -7.93 -5.84 21.94
N THR A 826 -8.32 -4.59 21.70
CA THR A 826 -8.39 -3.52 22.73
C THR A 826 -9.80 -3.29 23.29
N ARG A 827 -10.85 -3.61 22.52
CA ARG A 827 -12.26 -3.40 22.90
C ARG A 827 -12.93 -4.70 23.34
N SER A 828 -12.34 -5.82 22.96
CA SER A 828 -12.81 -7.18 23.21
C SER A 828 -11.98 -7.86 24.28
N LEU A 829 -11.72 -7.18 25.42
CA LEU A 829 -10.91 -7.65 26.56
C LEU A 829 -11.70 -8.02 27.82
N ASN A 830 -13.02 -8.12 27.70
CA ASN A 830 -13.80 -8.69 28.80
C ASN A 830 -13.41 -10.17 28.97
N ILE A 831 -13.31 -10.61 30.21
CA ILE A 831 -13.09 -12.01 30.55
C ILE A 831 -14.42 -12.75 30.39
N ASP A 832 -14.38 -13.84 29.64
CA ASP A 832 -15.47 -14.76 29.32
C ASP A 832 -14.90 -16.19 29.23
N ASN A 833 -15.77 -17.16 28.95
CA ASN A 833 -15.35 -18.57 28.92
C ASN A 833 -14.29 -18.87 27.83
N ASN A 834 -14.33 -18.17 26.69
CA ASN A 834 -13.37 -18.34 25.62
C ASN A 834 -12.00 -17.76 25.99
N SER A 835 -11.98 -16.65 26.71
CA SER A 835 -10.75 -15.97 27.07
C SER A 835 -10.11 -16.43 28.37
N VAL A 836 -10.89 -17.00 29.30
CA VAL A 836 -10.36 -17.67 30.48
C VAL A 836 -9.79 -19.06 30.17
N PHE A 837 -10.11 -19.64 29.01
CA PHE A 837 -9.54 -20.90 28.54
C PHE A 837 -8.01 -20.95 28.65
N PHE A 838 -7.35 -19.82 28.43
CA PHE A 838 -5.89 -19.67 28.44
C PHE A 838 -5.26 -19.56 29.85
N PHE A 839 -6.05 -19.61 30.91
CA PHE A 839 -5.57 -19.52 32.29
C PHE A 839 -5.42 -20.92 32.88
N GLY A 840 -4.20 -21.24 33.30
CA GLY A 840 -3.89 -22.45 34.07
C GLY A 840 -2.45 -22.87 33.89
N LEU A 841 -1.69 -22.98 34.98
CA LEU A 841 -0.32 -23.47 34.94
C LEU A 841 -0.31 -25.00 35.00
N LYS A 842 0.59 -25.61 34.23
CA LYS A 842 0.88 -27.04 34.35
C LYS A 842 1.85 -27.22 35.52
N VAL A 843 1.41 -27.95 36.53
CA VAL A 843 2.20 -28.27 37.74
C VAL A 843 3.39 -29.15 37.39
#